data_AF-A0A8H5D2S2-F1
#
_entry.id   AF-A0A8H5D2S2-F1
#
_cell.length_a   1.000
_cell.length_b   1.000
_cell.length_c   1.000
_cell.angle_alpha   90.00
_cell.angle_beta   90.00
_cell.angle_gamma   90.00
#
_symmetry.space_group_name_H-M   'P 1'
#
loop_
_entity.id
_entity.type
_entity.pdbx_description
1 polymer ?
#
loop_
_entity_poly.entity_id
_entity_poly.type
_entity_poly.pdbx_seq_one_letter_code
_entity_poly.pdbx_strand_id
1 'polypeptide(L)'
;MLKSSAIVNLYRSYLRAIRQLPHSYLRQFYRLKARDDMESLRNTDYPNLQDKKYERIVKELSRMNRGLQGDWRCFDHILDLAYGRKGKLKHELLEPFLADVNAQVPPLIIPQMPSSRPPVYSPELRALLTSDASRTTKALKPSDLNKPSTQRAPQADPSSAEAQLFGGLSKRREKNLLQRFFKQEVQKVYPPLEVDIQSGQTPQEAGIKGGAVQGLNLQQDIEAIVGPVWRPPQLTRRERRAQGVADTTVLPSPPHDQRPTRWLRRRYQSLLTRLPVLTFTPGPKANAGHYAIERSTWALGDVYSTRGRLLPVAAAVQLAWLESTTDQSRAQANTVPGVSILRPLKGLDTNLYENLESTFTQEYPNYELLFSVADASDQALGVVRELIAKYPQVKAEIVIGEEVVGVNPKVNNLVRSYRKAAHDILWVLDSNVMVDPGTLARSVDALVNPPPSKSQKRIALVHHVPLAFVNEPQLGSQIEEAFLNTNHAKMYIAINTVALESCVVGKSNLYRRSDIDRLDASLKPHPSPTADMSAAAPSPASDSNRGLPVFGRFLAEDNMVASALWHELDVRHELSCDVARNAIGNMSLSDYIWRRVRWIRVRKHMVLAATILEPFTECIMLSVIASLCFNQLLGIPQWLTLLIHYPIWIMVDLDVYESLAGHPLPAPRLWQFLGAWALRELLAFPIWCMAILGDEVVWRGKKYRMMRNGEVEHATGEGYLSSLLRRLHGGRRKDHYERLDNPVDI
;
A
#
# COMPACT_ATOMS: atom_id res chain seq x y z
N MET A 1 3.37 35.87 10.44
CA MET A 1 2.94 34.92 9.39
C MET A 1 3.96 33.78 9.33
N LEU A 2 3.52 32.55 9.57
CA LEU A 2 4.37 31.36 9.43
C LEU A 2 4.83 31.22 7.97
N LYS A 3 6.12 30.98 7.74
CA LYS A 3 6.65 30.75 6.38
C LYS A 3 6.03 29.46 5.81
N SER A 4 5.62 29.48 4.54
CA SER A 4 5.05 28.32 3.82
C SER A 4 5.92 27.06 3.96
N SER A 5 7.25 27.22 3.99
CA SER A 5 8.20 26.13 4.21
C SER A 5 8.05 25.43 5.57
N ALA A 6 7.71 26.14 6.64
CA ALA A 6 7.53 25.57 7.97
C ALA A 6 6.29 24.65 8.03
N ILE A 7 5.21 25.05 7.36
CA ILE A 7 3.98 24.26 7.26
C ILE A 7 4.22 22.98 6.46
N VAL A 8 4.94 23.08 5.33
CA VAL A 8 5.30 21.91 4.50
C VAL A 8 6.21 20.94 5.27
N ASN A 9 7.19 21.44 6.02
CA ASN A 9 8.06 20.61 6.85
C ASN A 9 7.32 19.93 7.99
N LEU A 10 6.39 20.65 8.64
CA LEU A 10 5.53 20.08 9.67
C LEU A 10 4.66 18.96 9.08
N TYR A 11 4.06 19.18 7.91
CA TYR A 11 3.24 18.17 7.23
C TYR A 11 4.06 16.92 6.85
N ARG A 12 5.27 17.10 6.30
CA ARG A 12 6.18 15.99 5.99
C ARG A 12 6.54 15.19 7.25
N SER A 13 6.85 15.87 8.34
CA SER A 13 7.17 15.24 9.62
C SER A 13 5.97 14.47 10.18
N TYR A 14 4.77 15.03 10.03
CA TYR A 14 3.53 14.37 10.42
C TYR A 14 3.30 13.09 9.60
N LEU A 15 3.45 13.15 8.28
CA LEU A 15 3.33 11.98 7.41
C LEU A 15 4.36 10.89 7.71
N ARG A 16 5.61 11.26 8.07
CA ARG A 16 6.64 10.30 8.49
C ARG A 16 6.25 9.54 9.76
N ALA A 17 5.71 10.25 10.76
CA ALA A 17 5.22 9.62 11.99
C ALA A 17 4.03 8.70 11.69
N ILE A 18 3.11 9.13 10.82
CA ILE A 18 1.94 8.34 10.43
C ILE A 18 2.33 7.01 9.79
N ARG A 19 3.38 6.98 8.95
CA ARG A 19 3.86 5.74 8.31
C ARG A 19 4.29 4.67 9.32
N GLN A 20 4.69 5.06 10.53
CA GLN A 20 5.15 4.15 11.58
C GLN A 20 3.99 3.56 12.41
N LEU A 21 2.75 4.01 12.22
CA LEU A 21 1.60 3.46 12.94
C LEU A 21 1.29 2.01 12.49
N PRO A 22 0.93 1.10 13.42
CA PRO A 22 0.81 -0.34 13.15
C PRO A 22 -0.24 -0.71 12.09
N HIS A 23 -1.43 -0.15 12.23
CA HIS A 23 -2.62 -0.59 11.49
C HIS A 23 -3.00 0.42 10.40
N SER A 24 -3.50 -0.10 9.28
CA SER A 24 -3.96 0.68 8.12
C SER A 24 -4.98 1.74 8.51
N TYR A 25 -5.96 1.38 9.35
CA TYR A 25 -6.96 2.31 9.87
C TYR A 25 -6.35 3.52 10.59
N LEU A 26 -5.38 3.30 11.49
CA LEU A 26 -4.68 4.40 12.17
C LEU A 26 -3.95 5.30 11.17
N ARG A 27 -3.32 4.70 10.15
CA ARG A 27 -2.63 5.47 9.10
C ARG A 27 -3.60 6.31 8.29
N GLN A 28 -4.75 5.76 7.90
CA GLN A 28 -5.78 6.46 7.15
C GLN A 28 -6.43 7.58 7.99
N PHE A 29 -6.85 7.29 9.21
CA PHE A 29 -7.43 8.27 10.14
C PHE A 29 -6.49 9.46 10.34
N TYR A 30 -5.21 9.20 10.64
CA TYR A 30 -4.26 10.28 10.87
C TYR A 30 -3.82 11.00 9.59
N ARG A 31 -3.88 10.37 8.41
CA ARG A 31 -3.70 11.08 7.13
C ARG A 31 -4.81 12.11 6.91
N LEU A 32 -6.07 11.71 7.08
CA LEU A 32 -7.22 12.61 6.97
C LEU A 32 -7.12 13.73 8.00
N LYS A 33 -6.86 13.38 9.26
CA LYS A 33 -6.67 14.37 10.32
C LYS A 33 -5.51 15.34 10.05
N ALA A 34 -4.37 14.85 9.55
CA ALA A 34 -3.22 15.70 9.24
C ALA A 34 -3.55 16.67 8.10
N ARG A 35 -4.31 16.23 7.09
CA ARG A 35 -4.81 17.09 6.02
C ARG A 35 -5.72 18.19 6.58
N ASP A 36 -6.73 17.83 7.38
CA ASP A 36 -7.66 18.78 8.00
C ASP A 36 -6.94 19.79 8.89
N ASP A 37 -5.96 19.34 9.68
CA ASP A 37 -5.15 20.18 10.54
C ASP A 37 -4.34 21.20 9.70
N MET A 38 -3.75 20.78 8.58
CA MET A 38 -2.99 21.67 7.67
C MET A 38 -3.89 22.63 6.89
N GLU A 39 -5.03 22.17 6.39
CA GLU A 39 -6.01 23.02 5.72
C GLU A 39 -6.55 24.08 6.69
N SER A 40 -6.88 23.67 7.93
CA SER A 40 -7.30 24.59 8.98
C SER A 40 -6.23 25.61 9.35
N LEU A 41 -4.95 25.22 9.33
CA LEU A 41 -3.82 26.12 9.59
C LEU A 41 -3.61 27.12 8.45
N ARG A 42 -3.70 26.65 7.20
CA ARG A 42 -3.53 27.47 5.99
C ARG A 42 -4.64 28.50 5.83
N ASN A 43 -5.87 28.11 6.12
CA ASN A 43 -7.06 28.96 5.93
C ASN A 43 -7.34 29.90 7.13
N THR A 44 -6.40 30.09 8.06
CA THR A 44 -6.58 30.99 9.20
C THR A 44 -5.92 32.34 8.95
N ASP A 45 -6.74 33.39 8.83
CA ASP A 45 -6.26 34.74 8.51
C ASP A 45 -5.61 35.45 9.71
N TYR A 46 -6.01 35.09 10.94
CA TYR A 46 -5.52 35.74 12.17
C TYR A 46 -4.20 35.11 12.66
N PRO A 47 -3.07 35.85 12.71
CA PRO A 47 -1.76 35.30 13.05
C PRO A 47 -1.72 34.60 14.42
N ASN A 48 -2.30 35.22 15.46
CA ASN A 48 -2.32 34.65 16.81
C ASN A 48 -3.09 33.32 16.89
N LEU A 49 -4.12 33.14 16.07
CA LEU A 49 -4.87 31.87 15.99
C LEU A 49 -4.11 30.84 15.16
N GLN A 50 -3.42 31.29 14.11
CA GLN A 50 -2.56 30.44 13.28
C GLN A 50 -1.42 29.83 14.11
N ASP A 51 -0.74 30.64 14.93
CA ASP A 51 0.36 30.18 15.79
C ASP A 51 -0.14 29.17 16.84
N LYS A 52 -1.29 29.42 17.48
CA LYS A 52 -1.92 28.47 18.41
C LYS A 52 -2.28 27.14 17.74
N LYS A 53 -2.76 27.17 16.49
CA LYS A 53 -3.04 25.95 15.71
C LYS A 53 -1.74 25.21 15.38
N TYR A 54 -0.70 25.92 14.97
CA TYR A 54 0.61 25.35 14.69
C TYR A 54 1.20 24.65 15.93
N GLU A 55 1.23 25.32 17.08
CA GLU A 55 1.70 24.75 18.35
C GLU A 55 0.89 23.51 18.75
N ARG A 56 -0.42 23.53 18.56
CA ARG A 56 -1.28 22.38 18.81
C ARG A 56 -0.89 21.18 17.94
N ILE A 57 -0.65 21.38 16.65
CA ILE A 57 -0.26 20.31 15.72
C ILE A 57 1.12 19.77 16.09
N VAL A 58 2.09 20.64 16.40
CA VAL A 58 3.43 20.23 16.86
C VAL A 58 3.35 19.38 18.13
N LYS A 59 2.49 19.76 19.09
CA LYS A 59 2.27 19.01 20.31
C LYS A 59 1.66 17.64 20.06
N GLU A 60 0.71 17.55 19.14
CA GLU A 60 0.12 16.27 18.72
C GLU A 60 1.15 15.37 18.02
N LEU A 61 1.97 15.92 17.13
CA LEU A 61 3.07 15.19 16.49
C LEU A 61 4.10 14.67 17.52
N SER A 62 4.46 15.50 18.50
CA SER A 62 5.37 15.11 19.59
C SER A 62 4.79 13.96 20.43
N ARG A 63 3.49 14.03 20.76
CA ARG A 63 2.78 12.92 21.44
C ARG A 63 2.78 11.66 20.59
N MET A 64 2.50 11.76 19.29
CA MET A 64 2.51 10.62 18.38
C MET A 64 3.88 9.94 18.37
N ASN A 65 4.95 10.72 18.19
CA ASN A 65 6.33 10.20 18.20
C ASN A 65 6.68 9.52 19.54
N ARG A 66 6.30 10.11 20.68
CA ARG A 66 6.50 9.47 22.00
C ARG A 66 5.72 8.17 22.14
N GLY A 67 4.50 8.10 21.62
CA GLY A 67 3.69 6.89 21.59
C GLY A 67 4.35 5.78 20.77
N LEU A 68 4.89 6.13 19.60
CA LEU A 68 5.65 5.23 18.73
C LEU A 68 6.96 4.75 19.37
N GLN A 69 7.57 5.56 20.25
CA GLN A 69 8.73 5.20 21.06
C GLN A 69 8.40 4.37 22.31
N GLY A 70 7.14 3.97 22.52
CA GLY A 70 6.74 3.06 23.60
C GLY A 70 6.11 3.72 24.83
N ASP A 71 5.83 5.03 24.82
CA ASP A 71 5.03 5.69 25.87
C ASP A 71 3.55 5.30 25.74
N TRP A 72 3.10 4.42 26.65
CA TRP A 72 1.74 3.88 26.61
C TRP A 72 0.64 4.94 26.78
N ARG A 73 0.89 6.04 27.50
CA ARG A 73 -0.12 7.11 27.68
C ARG A 73 -0.32 7.87 26.38
N CYS A 74 0.78 8.14 25.69
CA CYS A 74 0.75 8.78 24.39
C CYS A 74 0.14 7.85 23.34
N PHE A 75 0.45 6.55 23.36
CA PHE A 75 -0.16 5.60 22.44
C PHE A 75 -1.66 5.37 22.69
N ASP A 76 -2.09 5.30 23.96
CA ASP A 76 -3.52 5.25 24.29
C ASP A 76 -4.25 6.52 23.83
N HIS A 77 -3.56 7.67 23.81
CA HIS A 77 -4.12 8.90 23.25
C HIS A 77 -4.32 8.81 21.73
N ILE A 78 -3.40 8.14 21.02
CA ILE A 78 -3.50 7.89 19.58
C ILE A 78 -4.75 7.05 19.29
N LEU A 79 -4.91 5.95 20.03
CA LEU A 79 -6.08 5.07 19.91
C LEU A 79 -7.38 5.79 20.33
N ASP A 80 -7.36 6.56 21.41
CA ASP A 80 -8.53 7.30 21.89
C ASP A 80 -9.06 8.30 20.86
N LEU A 81 -8.17 8.96 20.12
CA LEU A 81 -8.56 9.88 19.06
C LEU A 81 -9.09 9.14 17.84
N ALA A 82 -8.36 8.11 17.38
CA ALA A 82 -8.71 7.36 16.18
C ALA A 82 -10.04 6.60 16.31
N TYR A 83 -10.33 6.02 17.48
CA TYR A 83 -11.56 5.26 17.73
C TYR A 83 -12.63 6.05 18.50
N GLY A 84 -12.55 7.39 18.46
CA GLY A 84 -13.63 8.26 18.92
C GLY A 84 -13.92 8.21 20.42
N ARG A 85 -12.92 7.93 21.27
CA ARG A 85 -13.02 8.09 22.73
C ARG A 85 -12.80 9.54 23.15
N LYS A 86 -12.14 10.33 22.30
CA LYS A 86 -11.84 11.76 22.47
C LYS A 86 -11.95 12.50 21.14
N GLY A 87 -12.00 13.84 21.21
CA GLY A 87 -11.95 14.70 20.02
C GLY A 87 -13.25 14.74 19.24
N LYS A 88 -13.16 15.16 17.97
CA LYS A 88 -14.31 15.41 17.08
C LYS A 88 -15.12 14.15 16.81
N LEU A 89 -14.44 13.03 16.50
CA LEU A 89 -15.08 11.75 16.20
C LEU A 89 -15.94 11.23 17.36
N LYS A 90 -15.57 11.50 18.62
CA LYS A 90 -16.43 11.18 19.78
C LYS A 90 -17.81 11.83 19.67
N HIS A 91 -17.85 13.09 19.26
CA HIS A 91 -19.10 13.83 19.13
C HIS A 91 -19.91 13.34 17.94
N GLU A 92 -19.26 13.09 16.80
CA GLU A 92 -19.89 12.53 15.59
C GLU A 92 -20.49 11.14 15.85
N LEU A 93 -19.83 10.29 16.65
CA LEU A 93 -20.37 8.99 17.05
C LEU A 93 -21.53 9.08 18.04
N LEU A 94 -21.61 10.14 18.86
CA LEU A 94 -22.70 10.33 19.83
C LEU A 94 -23.93 11.00 19.21
N GLU A 95 -23.74 11.81 18.18
CA GLU A 95 -24.78 12.64 17.56
C GLU A 95 -26.06 11.86 17.17
N PRO A 96 -25.99 10.66 16.57
CA PRO A 96 -27.18 9.89 16.20
C PRO A 96 -28.07 9.54 17.40
N PHE A 97 -27.47 9.40 18.60
CA PHE A 97 -28.15 8.98 19.83
C PHE A 97 -28.68 10.16 20.67
N LEU A 98 -28.42 11.41 20.29
CA LEU A 98 -28.85 12.58 21.08
C LEU A 98 -30.32 12.96 20.88
N ALA A 99 -30.95 12.52 19.80
CA ALA A 99 -32.33 12.88 19.48
C ALA A 99 -33.14 11.66 19.03
N ASP A 100 -34.31 11.50 19.62
CA ASP A 100 -35.34 10.55 19.19
C ASP A 100 -36.38 11.27 18.33
N VAL A 101 -36.62 10.78 17.12
CA VAL A 101 -37.58 11.36 16.16
C VAL A 101 -39.01 10.98 16.53
N ASN A 102 -39.19 9.84 17.21
CA ASN A 102 -40.50 9.26 17.50
C ASN A 102 -40.98 9.57 18.93
N ALA A 103 -40.15 10.22 19.74
CA ALA A 103 -40.51 10.51 21.12
C ALA A 103 -41.52 11.65 21.24
N GLN A 104 -42.48 11.46 22.15
CA GLN A 104 -43.44 12.50 22.49
C GLN A 104 -42.72 13.70 23.13
N VAL A 105 -42.96 14.87 22.56
CA VAL A 105 -42.27 16.11 22.93
C VAL A 105 -42.72 16.56 24.33
N PRO A 106 -41.82 16.69 25.32
CA PRO A 106 -42.18 17.12 26.67
C PRO A 106 -42.62 18.59 26.71
N PRO A 107 -43.47 18.97 27.68
CA PRO A 107 -43.96 20.34 27.82
C PRO A 107 -42.81 21.33 28.08
N LEU A 108 -43.01 22.58 27.69
CA LEU A 108 -42.04 23.68 27.91
C LEU A 108 -41.96 24.02 29.40
N ILE A 109 -40.73 24.18 29.92
CA ILE A 109 -40.52 24.67 31.30
C ILE A 109 -40.91 26.16 31.41
N ILE A 110 -40.66 26.92 30.34
CA ILE A 110 -41.02 28.34 30.21
C ILE A 110 -41.90 28.49 28.96
N PRO A 111 -43.20 28.86 29.10
CA PRO A 111 -44.18 28.82 28.00
C PRO A 111 -43.76 29.57 26.72
N GLN A 112 -43.05 30.69 26.85
CA GLN A 112 -42.64 31.54 25.71
C GLN A 112 -41.22 31.27 25.20
N MET A 113 -40.53 30.24 25.71
CA MET A 113 -39.14 29.96 25.34
C MET A 113 -39.00 28.53 24.84
N PRO A 114 -39.00 28.30 23.51
CA PRO A 114 -38.86 26.97 22.91
C PRO A 114 -37.60 26.22 23.39
N SER A 115 -36.50 26.95 23.61
CA SER A 115 -35.24 26.40 24.14
C SER A 115 -35.29 25.96 25.61
N SER A 116 -36.43 26.13 26.29
CA SER A 116 -36.66 25.64 27.66
C SER A 116 -37.15 24.20 27.74
N ARG A 117 -37.36 23.55 26.59
CA ARG A 117 -37.77 22.15 26.52
C ARG A 117 -36.73 21.23 27.18
N PRO A 118 -37.15 20.27 28.04
CA PRO A 118 -36.26 19.24 28.55
C PRO A 118 -35.67 18.40 27.42
N PRO A 119 -34.40 17.98 27.51
CA PRO A 119 -33.82 17.05 26.54
C PRO A 119 -34.50 15.69 26.64
N VAL A 120 -34.77 15.08 25.49
CA VAL A 120 -35.35 13.74 25.38
C VAL A 120 -34.23 12.74 25.13
N TYR A 121 -34.16 11.70 25.95
CA TYR A 121 -33.16 10.64 25.79
C TYR A 121 -33.69 9.57 24.84
N SER A 122 -32.97 9.28 23.76
CA SER A 122 -33.28 8.13 22.92
C SER A 122 -33.13 6.83 23.70
N PRO A 123 -33.84 5.74 23.32
CA PRO A 123 -33.70 4.44 23.97
C PRO A 123 -32.24 3.95 24.07
N GLU A 124 -31.45 4.18 23.02
CA GLU A 124 -30.03 3.85 22.94
C GLU A 124 -29.22 4.65 23.96
N LEU A 125 -29.44 5.97 24.03
CA LEU A 125 -28.74 6.84 24.98
C LEU A 125 -29.15 6.53 26.42
N ARG A 126 -30.40 6.16 26.67
CA ARG A 126 -30.86 5.69 27.99
C ARG A 126 -30.08 4.46 28.41
N ALA A 127 -29.96 3.45 27.55
CA ALA A 127 -29.16 2.26 27.82
C ALA A 127 -27.69 2.64 28.12
N LEU A 128 -27.09 3.50 27.29
CA LEU A 128 -25.71 3.96 27.48
C LEU A 128 -25.49 4.73 28.78
N LEU A 129 -26.50 5.43 29.28
CA LEU A 129 -26.44 6.18 30.54
C LEU A 129 -26.66 5.29 31.78
N THR A 130 -27.37 4.18 31.65
CA THR A 130 -27.66 3.25 32.76
C THR A 130 -26.71 2.06 32.84
N SER A 131 -25.74 1.94 31.94
CA SER A 131 -24.72 0.89 31.96
C SER A 131 -23.36 1.40 32.45
N ASP A 132 -22.69 0.63 33.32
CA ASP A 132 -21.32 0.88 33.75
C ASP A 132 -20.30 0.59 32.64
N ALA A 133 -20.67 -0.24 31.66
CA ALA A 133 -19.79 -0.60 30.55
C ALA A 133 -19.49 0.58 29.62
N SER A 134 -20.45 1.50 29.47
CA SER A 134 -20.42 2.63 28.54
C SER A 134 -20.09 3.97 29.19
N ARG A 135 -19.75 4.03 30.48
CA ARG A 135 -19.52 5.30 31.20
C ARG A 135 -18.13 5.39 31.83
N THR A 136 -17.63 6.62 31.93
CA THR A 136 -16.41 6.95 32.68
C THR A 136 -16.63 7.03 34.19
N THR A 137 -17.89 7.13 34.61
CA THR A 137 -18.36 7.19 36.00
C THR A 137 -19.45 6.16 36.21
N LYS A 138 -19.83 5.90 37.47
CA LYS A 138 -20.95 4.98 37.78
C LYS A 138 -22.20 5.27 36.94
N ALA A 139 -22.91 4.21 36.57
CA ALA A 139 -24.19 4.23 35.89
C ALA A 139 -25.22 5.08 36.63
N LEU A 140 -26.06 5.77 35.86
CA LEU A 140 -27.20 6.48 36.41
C LEU A 140 -28.32 5.50 36.75
N LYS A 141 -29.08 5.80 37.80
CA LYS A 141 -30.32 5.05 38.05
C LYS A 141 -31.36 5.49 37.02
N PRO A 142 -32.26 4.60 36.56
CA PRO A 142 -33.35 4.99 35.66
C PRO A 142 -34.20 6.16 36.17
N SER A 143 -34.31 6.33 37.48
CA SER A 143 -34.99 7.46 38.11
C SER A 143 -34.26 8.80 37.95
N ASP A 144 -32.92 8.79 37.85
CA ASP A 144 -32.10 10.00 37.67
C ASP A 144 -32.26 10.59 36.26
N LEU A 145 -32.66 9.78 35.26
CA LEU A 145 -32.94 10.23 33.90
C LEU A 145 -34.22 11.08 33.82
N ASN A 146 -35.21 10.76 34.65
CA ASN A 146 -36.49 11.47 34.67
C ASN A 146 -36.43 12.69 35.60
N LYS A 147 -35.72 12.58 36.73
CA LYS A 147 -35.47 13.68 37.67
C LYS A 147 -34.02 13.63 38.17
N PRO A 148 -33.12 14.50 37.67
CA PRO A 148 -31.72 14.46 38.08
C PRO A 148 -31.55 14.73 39.56
N SER A 149 -30.50 14.17 40.15
CA SER A 149 -30.16 14.36 41.56
C SER A 149 -29.96 15.83 41.95
N THR A 150 -29.55 16.69 41.02
CA THR A 150 -29.45 18.14 41.22
C THR A 150 -30.80 18.84 41.39
N GLN A 151 -31.89 18.23 40.91
CA GLN A 151 -33.28 18.63 41.20
C GLN A 151 -33.86 17.93 42.43
N ARG A 152 -33.08 17.08 43.14
CA ARG A 152 -33.43 16.59 44.48
C ARG A 152 -32.91 17.49 45.59
N ALA A 153 -32.31 18.65 45.25
CA ALA A 153 -32.08 19.70 46.23
C ALA A 153 -33.43 20.06 46.89
N PRO A 154 -33.52 20.19 48.22
CA PRO A 154 -34.83 20.28 48.88
C PRO A 154 -35.65 21.44 48.32
N GLN A 155 -35.03 22.59 48.05
CA GLN A 155 -35.66 23.77 47.42
C GLN A 155 -36.31 23.56 46.03
N ALA A 156 -36.01 22.46 45.33
CA ALA A 156 -36.62 22.14 44.03
C ALA A 156 -37.99 21.43 44.18
N ASP A 157 -38.26 20.82 45.33
CA ASP A 157 -39.54 20.20 45.65
C ASP A 157 -40.46 21.25 46.31
N PRO A 158 -41.62 21.60 45.71
CA PRO A 158 -42.56 22.56 46.28
C PRO A 158 -43.07 22.18 47.68
N SER A 159 -43.00 20.89 48.03
CA SER A 159 -43.44 20.36 49.31
C SER A 159 -42.37 20.39 50.41
N SER A 160 -41.12 20.78 50.09
CA SER A 160 -40.04 20.80 51.07
C SER A 160 -40.06 22.05 51.96
N ALA A 161 -39.53 21.90 53.19
CA ALA A 161 -39.37 23.01 54.13
C ALA A 161 -38.49 24.15 53.57
N GLU A 162 -37.45 23.84 52.80
CA GLU A 162 -36.59 24.86 52.18
C GLU A 162 -37.31 25.64 51.07
N ALA A 163 -38.14 24.98 50.26
CA ALA A 163 -38.93 25.66 49.24
C ALA A 163 -40.01 26.57 49.85
N GLN A 164 -40.56 26.19 51.01
CA GLN A 164 -41.48 27.02 51.78
C GLN A 164 -40.78 28.24 52.42
N LEU A 165 -39.54 28.08 52.89
CA LEU A 165 -38.75 29.14 53.52
C LEU A 165 -38.14 30.14 52.53
N PHE A 166 -37.59 29.66 51.41
CA PHE A 166 -36.81 30.47 50.46
C PHE A 166 -37.49 30.68 49.10
N GLY A 167 -38.69 30.11 48.91
CA GLY A 167 -39.34 30.01 47.61
C GLY A 167 -38.72 28.92 46.73
N GLY A 168 -39.53 28.38 45.82
CA GLY A 168 -39.08 27.39 44.84
C GLY A 168 -38.06 27.95 43.83
N LEU A 169 -37.33 27.06 43.15
CA LEU A 169 -36.38 27.46 42.11
C LEU A 169 -37.07 28.22 40.97
N SER A 170 -36.44 29.29 40.48
CA SER A 170 -36.93 29.99 39.28
C SER A 170 -36.89 29.06 38.05
N LYS A 171 -37.88 29.19 37.16
CA LYS A 171 -37.98 28.36 35.94
C LYS A 171 -36.74 28.44 35.04
N ARG A 172 -36.05 29.59 35.04
CA ARG A 172 -34.76 29.76 34.34
C ARG A 172 -33.63 28.95 34.99
N ARG A 173 -33.58 28.89 36.33
CA ARG A 173 -32.59 28.10 37.07
C ARG A 173 -32.85 26.61 36.90
N GLU A 174 -34.12 26.19 36.93
CA GLU A 174 -34.56 24.83 36.64
C GLU A 174 -34.10 24.36 35.25
N LYS A 175 -34.38 25.15 34.20
CA LYS A 175 -33.91 24.91 32.83
C LYS A 175 -32.38 24.75 32.78
N ASN A 176 -31.63 25.70 33.35
CA ASN A 176 -30.17 25.70 33.28
C ASN A 176 -29.55 24.49 33.98
N LEU A 177 -30.12 24.05 35.12
CA LEU A 177 -29.68 22.85 35.83
C LEU A 177 -29.89 21.59 35.00
N LEU A 178 -31.07 21.45 34.35
CA LEU A 178 -31.37 20.32 33.48
C LEU A 178 -30.45 20.26 32.26
N GLN A 179 -30.25 21.38 31.57
CA GLN A 179 -29.35 21.44 30.41
C GLN A 179 -27.90 21.14 30.80
N ARG A 180 -27.45 21.65 31.95
CA ARG A 180 -26.12 21.38 32.47
C ARG A 180 -25.95 19.91 32.82
N PHE A 181 -26.93 19.31 33.50
CA PHE A 181 -26.92 17.88 33.84
C PHE A 181 -26.81 17.04 32.57
N PHE A 182 -27.71 17.26 31.60
CA PHE A 182 -27.69 16.54 30.32
C PHE A 182 -26.35 16.64 29.61
N LYS A 183 -25.83 17.86 29.43
CA LYS A 183 -24.55 18.10 28.74
C LYS A 183 -23.37 17.43 29.47
N GLN A 184 -23.37 17.44 30.80
CA GLN A 184 -22.32 16.81 31.60
C GLN A 184 -22.40 15.28 31.57
N GLU A 185 -23.59 14.70 31.63
CA GLU A 185 -23.77 13.25 31.63
C GLU A 185 -23.46 12.64 30.26
N VAL A 186 -23.87 13.28 29.17
CA VAL A 186 -23.53 12.84 27.80
C VAL A 186 -22.01 12.84 27.57
N GLN A 187 -21.27 13.82 28.11
CA GLN A 187 -19.81 13.87 27.98
C GLN A 187 -19.08 12.70 28.68
N LYS A 188 -19.72 12.05 29.66
CA LYS A 188 -19.19 10.91 30.40
C LYS A 188 -19.47 9.56 29.72
N VAL A 189 -20.18 9.56 28.60
CA VAL A 189 -20.50 8.35 27.83
C VAL A 189 -19.37 8.05 26.83
N TYR A 190 -19.04 6.77 26.69
CA TYR A 190 -18.27 6.19 25.61
C TYR A 190 -19.23 5.79 24.47
N PRO A 191 -19.11 6.39 23.28
CA PRO A 191 -19.99 6.02 22.18
C PRO A 191 -19.71 4.59 21.69
N PRO A 192 -20.72 3.79 21.31
CA PRO A 192 -20.47 2.57 20.55
C PRO A 192 -19.93 2.91 19.15
N LEU A 193 -19.18 2.00 18.53
CA LEU A 193 -18.77 2.14 17.12
C LEU A 193 -19.89 1.70 16.19
N GLU A 194 -20.55 0.61 16.55
CA GLU A 194 -21.61 -0.03 15.77
C GLU A 194 -22.73 -0.49 16.72
N VAL A 195 -23.95 -0.58 16.17
CA VAL A 195 -25.08 -1.25 16.83
C VAL A 195 -25.22 -2.64 16.24
N ASP A 196 -25.12 -3.67 17.08
CA ASP A 196 -25.25 -5.07 16.68
C ASP A 196 -26.70 -5.53 16.84
N ILE A 197 -27.22 -6.27 15.86
CA ILE A 197 -28.64 -6.65 15.78
C ILE A 197 -28.74 -8.17 15.73
N GLN A 198 -29.28 -8.77 16.80
CA GLN A 198 -29.29 -10.23 16.94
C GLN A 198 -30.15 -10.97 15.91
N SER A 199 -31.02 -10.29 15.16
CA SER A 199 -31.87 -10.89 14.11
C SER A 199 -31.22 -10.97 12.73
N GLY A 200 -29.98 -10.49 12.55
CA GLY A 200 -29.31 -10.43 11.24
C GLY A 200 -29.92 -9.41 10.27
N GLN A 201 -30.87 -8.59 10.74
CA GLN A 201 -31.45 -7.47 9.99
C GLN A 201 -30.49 -6.30 9.94
N THR A 202 -30.56 -5.51 8.86
CA THR A 202 -29.79 -4.25 8.81
C THR A 202 -30.37 -3.21 9.77
N PRO A 203 -29.56 -2.26 10.29
CA PRO A 203 -30.05 -1.21 11.18
C PRO A 203 -31.21 -0.39 10.62
N GLN A 204 -31.24 -0.21 9.29
CA GLN A 204 -32.32 0.48 8.60
C GLN A 204 -33.63 -0.32 8.62
N GLU A 205 -33.58 -1.64 8.42
CA GLU A 205 -34.73 -2.54 8.53
C GLU A 205 -35.27 -2.63 9.96
N ALA A 206 -34.39 -2.51 10.96
CA ALA A 206 -34.77 -2.47 12.37
C ALA A 206 -35.26 -1.09 12.84
N GLY A 207 -35.25 -0.06 11.99
CA GLY A 207 -35.65 1.31 12.35
C GLY A 207 -34.65 2.03 13.27
N ILE A 208 -33.40 1.58 13.33
CA ILE A 208 -32.35 2.08 14.22
C ILE A 208 -31.39 3.00 13.45
N LYS A 209 -31.03 4.11 14.08
CA LYS A 209 -29.98 5.00 13.57
C LYS A 209 -28.62 4.31 13.71
N GLY A 210 -28.00 3.92 12.60
CA GLY A 210 -26.64 3.41 12.58
C GLY A 210 -25.64 4.45 13.10
N GLY A 211 -24.52 3.99 13.69
CA GLY A 211 -23.41 4.87 14.05
C GLY A 211 -22.76 5.50 12.82
N ALA A 212 -22.03 6.62 13.01
CA ALA A 212 -21.34 7.31 11.90
C ALA A 212 -20.29 6.44 11.18
N VAL A 213 -19.91 5.30 11.78
CA VAL A 213 -18.88 4.36 11.30
C VAL A 213 -19.48 2.96 11.06
N GLN A 214 -20.81 2.84 11.06
CA GLN A 214 -21.52 1.58 10.89
C GLN A 214 -21.17 0.92 9.55
N GLY A 215 -20.72 -0.34 9.58
CA GLY A 215 -20.41 -1.12 8.38
C GLY A 215 -18.94 -1.13 7.99
N LEU A 216 -18.06 -0.47 8.76
CA LEU A 216 -16.62 -0.58 8.60
C LEU A 216 -16.01 -1.76 9.38
N ASN A 217 -16.82 -2.51 10.16
CA ASN A 217 -16.41 -3.71 10.93
C ASN A 217 -15.19 -3.45 11.83
N LEU A 218 -14.97 -2.20 12.26
CA LEU A 218 -13.79 -1.81 13.03
C LEU A 218 -13.69 -2.54 14.36
N GLN A 219 -14.82 -2.94 14.94
CA GLN A 219 -14.84 -3.72 16.17
C GLN A 219 -14.26 -5.13 15.94
N GLN A 220 -14.65 -5.79 14.85
CA GLN A 220 -14.11 -7.10 14.46
C GLN A 220 -12.61 -7.00 14.15
N ASP A 221 -12.18 -5.92 13.48
CA ASP A 221 -10.76 -5.66 13.23
C ASP A 221 -9.96 -5.55 14.53
N ILE A 222 -10.47 -4.81 15.53
CA ILE A 222 -9.82 -4.68 16.84
C ILE A 222 -9.75 -6.05 17.55
N GLU A 223 -10.83 -6.82 17.50
CA GLU A 223 -10.87 -8.15 18.13
C GLU A 223 -9.92 -9.14 17.44
N ALA A 224 -9.81 -9.08 16.11
CA ALA A 224 -8.84 -9.85 15.33
C ALA A 224 -7.39 -9.49 15.69
N ILE A 225 -7.10 -8.21 15.94
CA ILE A 225 -5.80 -7.73 16.42
C ILE A 225 -5.47 -8.31 17.80
N VAL A 226 -6.48 -8.50 18.65
CA VAL A 226 -6.29 -9.06 19.99
C VAL A 226 -6.13 -10.58 19.95
N GLY A 227 -7.07 -11.30 19.34
CA GLY A 227 -7.05 -12.75 19.13
C GLY A 227 -7.00 -13.61 20.41
N PRO A 228 -7.16 -14.95 20.30
CA PRO A 228 -7.16 -15.85 21.44
C PRO A 228 -5.82 -15.94 22.16
N VAL A 229 -5.89 -15.81 23.49
CA VAL A 229 -4.78 -16.04 24.42
C VAL A 229 -4.73 -17.54 24.71
N TRP A 230 -3.83 -18.29 24.07
CA TRP A 230 -3.36 -19.53 24.67
C TRP A 230 -1.93 -19.91 24.26
N ARG A 231 -0.99 -19.65 25.17
CA ARG A 231 -0.22 -20.71 25.83
C ARG A 231 -0.15 -20.32 27.32
N PRO A 232 -0.37 -21.24 28.27
CA PRO A 232 0.06 -20.97 29.64
C PRO A 232 1.56 -20.64 29.64
N PRO A 233 2.04 -19.77 30.54
CA PRO A 233 3.48 -19.55 30.67
C PRO A 233 4.17 -20.90 30.81
N GLN A 234 5.29 -21.11 30.10
CA GLN A 234 6.04 -22.35 30.27
C GLN A 234 6.34 -22.54 31.74
N LEU A 235 5.91 -23.69 32.29
CA LEU A 235 6.14 -24.05 33.68
C LEU A 235 7.62 -23.82 34.02
N THR A 236 7.87 -23.16 35.15
CA THR A 236 9.23 -22.95 35.63
C THR A 236 9.92 -24.31 35.79
N ARG A 237 11.25 -24.35 35.73
CA ARG A 237 12.01 -25.60 35.85
C ARG A 237 11.68 -26.36 37.15
N ARG A 238 11.27 -25.64 38.21
CA ARG A 238 10.77 -26.20 39.47
C ARG A 238 9.40 -26.87 39.31
N GLU A 239 8.46 -26.21 38.64
CA GLU A 239 7.11 -26.76 38.39
C GLU A 239 7.13 -27.96 37.44
N ARG A 240 8.00 -27.95 36.42
CA ARG A 240 8.20 -29.12 35.52
C ARG A 240 8.73 -30.35 36.26
N ARG A 241 9.68 -30.15 37.18
CA ARG A 241 10.20 -31.22 38.04
C ARG A 241 9.16 -31.73 39.02
N ALA A 242 8.32 -30.85 39.57
CA ALA A 242 7.25 -31.25 40.50
C ALA A 242 6.16 -32.09 39.81
N GLN A 243 5.97 -31.92 38.50
CA GLN A 243 4.97 -32.66 37.71
C GLN A 243 5.52 -33.89 36.98
N GLY A 244 6.80 -34.24 37.16
CA GLY A 244 7.39 -35.46 36.59
C GLY A 244 7.52 -35.48 35.06
N VAL A 245 7.44 -34.32 34.39
CA VAL A 245 7.55 -34.23 32.93
C VAL A 245 9.02 -34.22 32.51
N ALA A 246 9.47 -35.23 31.77
CA ALA A 246 10.85 -35.37 31.29
C ALA A 246 11.23 -34.26 30.27
N ASP A 247 12.49 -33.83 30.31
CA ASP A 247 13.04 -32.67 29.55
C ASP A 247 13.15 -32.89 28.01
N THR A 248 12.55 -33.93 27.42
CA THR A 248 12.90 -34.41 26.07
C THR A 248 11.89 -34.14 24.95
N THR A 249 10.77 -33.44 25.17
CA THR A 249 9.91 -33.00 24.06
C THR A 249 10.09 -31.51 23.78
N VAL A 250 11.07 -31.19 22.93
CA VAL A 250 11.08 -29.92 22.20
C VAL A 250 9.91 -29.98 21.22
N LEU A 251 8.72 -29.57 21.66
CA LEU A 251 7.63 -29.28 20.74
C LEU A 251 8.14 -28.28 19.69
N PRO A 252 7.95 -28.51 18.39
CA PRO A 252 8.34 -27.56 17.36
C PRO A 252 7.71 -26.21 17.69
N SER A 253 8.54 -25.18 17.78
CA SER A 253 8.08 -23.79 17.80
C SER A 253 7.21 -23.58 16.57
N PRO A 254 5.96 -23.09 16.70
CA PRO A 254 5.15 -22.77 15.53
C PRO A 254 5.90 -21.75 14.68
N PRO A 255 5.67 -21.74 13.36
CA PRO A 255 6.19 -20.68 12.50
C PRO A 255 5.73 -19.34 13.07
N HIS A 256 6.67 -18.40 13.19
CA HIS A 256 6.51 -17.07 13.77
C HIS A 256 5.06 -16.54 13.65
N ASP A 257 4.31 -16.62 14.74
CA ASP A 257 2.99 -15.99 14.85
C ASP A 257 3.20 -14.49 14.62
N GLN A 258 2.87 -13.99 13.42
CA GLN A 258 2.85 -12.57 13.03
C GLN A 258 1.73 -11.80 13.78
N ARG A 259 1.57 -12.07 15.07
CA ARG A 259 0.61 -11.37 15.91
C ARG A 259 1.28 -10.12 16.47
N PRO A 260 0.56 -8.99 16.58
CA PRO A 260 1.12 -7.77 17.14
C PRO A 260 1.68 -8.01 18.54
N THR A 261 2.78 -7.31 18.88
CA THR A 261 3.54 -7.55 20.11
C THR A 261 2.63 -7.53 21.33
N ARG A 262 2.99 -8.25 22.40
CA ARG A 262 2.22 -8.28 23.66
C ARG A 262 1.87 -6.88 24.16
N TRP A 263 2.76 -5.91 23.93
CA TRP A 263 2.52 -4.51 24.27
C TRP A 263 1.37 -3.92 23.45
N LEU A 264 1.44 -4.01 22.12
CA LEU A 264 0.41 -3.49 21.21
C LEU A 264 -0.94 -4.16 21.47
N ARG A 265 -0.96 -5.49 21.62
CA ARG A 265 -2.15 -6.26 22.00
C ARG A 265 -2.78 -5.74 23.28
N ARG A 266 -1.98 -5.47 24.31
CA ARG A 266 -2.47 -4.88 25.57
C ARG A 266 -3.02 -3.47 25.41
N ARG A 267 -2.53 -2.68 24.44
CA ARG A 267 -3.10 -1.36 24.12
C ARG A 267 -4.49 -1.51 23.51
N TYR A 268 -4.67 -2.44 22.57
CA TYR A 268 -5.97 -2.74 21.99
C TYR A 268 -6.94 -3.39 22.99
N GLN A 269 -6.48 -4.27 23.86
CA GLN A 269 -7.30 -4.79 24.97
C GLN A 269 -7.73 -3.69 25.95
N SER A 270 -6.88 -2.70 26.19
CA SER A 270 -7.19 -1.49 26.99
C SER A 270 -8.11 -0.52 26.25
N LEU A 271 -8.14 -0.57 24.93
CA LEU A 271 -9.12 0.19 24.13
C LEU A 271 -10.50 -0.48 24.22
N LEU A 272 -10.55 -1.82 24.14
CA LEU A 272 -11.79 -2.60 24.25
C LEU A 272 -12.54 -2.38 25.58
N THR A 273 -11.86 -2.04 26.67
CA THR A 273 -12.54 -1.67 27.94
C THR A 273 -13.34 -0.37 27.85
N ARG A 274 -13.01 0.49 26.88
CA ARG A 274 -13.63 1.80 26.62
C ARG A 274 -14.48 1.79 25.34
N LEU A 275 -14.69 0.63 24.74
CA LEU A 275 -15.52 0.41 23.55
C LEU A 275 -16.72 -0.47 23.93
N PRO A 276 -17.86 0.13 24.32
CA PRO A 276 -19.08 -0.62 24.57
C PRO A 276 -19.67 -1.15 23.26
N VAL A 277 -20.19 -2.37 23.31
CA VAL A 277 -20.97 -3.00 22.23
C VAL A 277 -22.43 -2.80 22.55
N LEU A 278 -23.17 -2.09 21.70
CA LEU A 278 -24.60 -1.87 21.87
C LEU A 278 -25.35 -2.91 21.05
N THR A 279 -26.02 -3.85 21.72
CA THR A 279 -26.82 -4.91 21.08
C THR A 279 -28.30 -4.58 21.16
N PHE A 280 -29.02 -4.74 20.06
CA PHE A 280 -30.46 -4.59 19.99
C PHE A 280 -31.14 -5.94 19.79
N THR A 281 -32.14 -6.21 20.63
CA THR A 281 -33.01 -7.38 20.54
C THR A 281 -34.42 -6.94 20.14
N PRO A 282 -34.90 -7.31 18.94
CA PRO A 282 -36.24 -6.93 18.50
C PRO A 282 -37.30 -7.68 19.33
N GLY A 283 -38.34 -6.96 19.76
CA GLY A 283 -39.50 -7.55 20.43
C GLY A 283 -40.74 -7.59 19.53
N PRO A 284 -41.90 -7.96 20.09
CA PRO A 284 -43.09 -8.34 19.31
C PRO A 284 -43.82 -7.20 18.57
N LYS A 285 -43.41 -5.93 18.75
CA LYS A 285 -43.95 -4.77 18.02
C LYS A 285 -42.81 -4.03 17.32
N ALA A 286 -43.11 -3.41 16.17
CA ALA A 286 -42.18 -2.48 15.51
C ALA A 286 -41.73 -1.39 16.50
N ASN A 287 -40.42 -1.18 16.64
CA ASN A 287 -39.76 -0.29 17.61
C ASN A 287 -39.87 -0.69 19.10
N ALA A 288 -40.40 -1.87 19.43
CA ALA A 288 -40.42 -2.38 20.80
C ALA A 288 -39.35 -3.44 20.98
N GLY A 289 -38.10 -3.05 21.17
CA GLY A 289 -36.98 -3.95 21.47
C GLY A 289 -36.18 -3.52 22.70
N HIS A 290 -35.32 -4.40 23.20
CA HIS A 290 -34.45 -4.11 24.34
C HIS A 290 -33.01 -3.90 23.86
N TYR A 291 -32.39 -2.83 24.37
CA TYR A 291 -30.97 -2.56 24.19
C TYR A 291 -30.17 -3.13 25.35
N ALA A 292 -29.17 -3.94 25.06
CA ALA A 292 -28.18 -4.41 26.01
C ALA A 292 -26.81 -3.82 25.66
N ILE A 293 -25.95 -3.68 26.67
CA ILE A 293 -24.60 -3.17 26.49
C ILE A 293 -23.64 -4.15 27.12
N GLU A 294 -22.73 -4.62 26.28
CA GLU A 294 -21.70 -5.56 26.67
C GLU A 294 -20.32 -4.97 26.39
N ARG A 295 -19.30 -5.55 27.02
CA ARG A 295 -17.89 -5.32 26.65
C ARG A 295 -17.43 -6.55 25.89
N SER A 296 -16.53 -6.36 24.94
CA SER A 296 -15.86 -7.47 24.27
C SER A 296 -15.25 -8.43 25.31
N THR A 297 -15.38 -9.73 25.07
CA THR A 297 -14.77 -10.78 25.90
C THR A 297 -13.25 -10.67 25.95
N TRP A 298 -12.65 -9.97 24.98
CA TRP A 298 -11.22 -9.73 24.86
C TRP A 298 -10.73 -8.48 25.61
N ALA A 299 -11.65 -7.70 26.20
CA ALA A 299 -11.28 -6.55 27.01
C ALA A 299 -10.49 -6.98 28.26
N LEU A 300 -9.51 -6.18 28.68
CA LEU A 300 -8.85 -6.39 29.96
C LEU A 300 -9.89 -6.28 31.08
N GLY A 301 -10.21 -7.41 31.74
CA GLY A 301 -11.16 -7.43 32.86
C GLY A 301 -10.76 -6.47 34.00
N ASP A 302 -11.69 -6.23 34.94
CA ASP A 302 -11.59 -5.28 36.06
C ASP A 302 -10.40 -5.48 37.03
N VAL A 303 -9.48 -6.39 36.72
CA VAL A 303 -8.24 -6.70 37.44
C VAL A 303 -7.27 -5.50 37.55
N TYR A 304 -7.54 -4.39 36.85
CA TYR A 304 -6.74 -3.17 36.92
C TYR A 304 -7.46 -1.93 37.51
N SER A 305 -8.73 -2.04 37.95
CA SER A 305 -9.52 -0.85 38.32
C SER A 305 -9.33 -0.34 39.75
N THR A 306 -8.58 -1.02 40.64
CA THR A 306 -8.57 -0.62 42.06
C THR A 306 -7.25 -0.26 42.71
N ARG A 307 -6.06 -0.67 42.23
CA ARG A 307 -4.77 -0.17 42.79
C ARG A 307 -3.67 -0.19 41.74
N GLY A 308 -3.09 0.99 41.48
CA GLY A 308 -2.13 1.23 40.42
C GLY A 308 -0.89 0.35 40.45
N ARG A 309 -0.82 -0.62 39.53
CA ARG A 309 0.47 -1.08 38.98
C ARG A 309 0.63 -0.49 37.59
N LEU A 310 1.58 0.43 37.47
CA LEU A 310 2.06 1.02 36.23
C LEU A 310 2.28 -0.10 35.20
N LEU A 311 1.62 0.00 34.05
CA LEU A 311 2.00 -0.78 32.88
C LEU A 311 3.46 -0.40 32.55
N PRO A 312 4.39 -1.37 32.52
CA PRO A 312 5.79 -1.06 32.27
C PRO A 312 5.95 -0.43 30.88
N VAL A 313 6.87 0.55 30.79
CA VAL A 313 7.38 1.07 29.51
C VAL A 313 7.87 -0.12 28.68
N ALA A 314 7.56 -0.15 27.39
CA ALA A 314 7.96 -1.26 26.52
C ALA A 314 9.48 -1.46 26.58
N ALA A 315 9.95 -2.67 26.83
CA ALA A 315 11.36 -3.02 26.62
C ALA A 315 11.67 -3.04 25.11
N ALA A 316 12.93 -2.85 24.69
CA ALA A 316 13.33 -2.83 23.27
C ALA A 316 12.77 -4.05 22.48
N VAL A 317 12.82 -5.24 23.07
CA VAL A 317 12.28 -6.51 22.51
C VAL A 317 10.76 -6.46 22.25
N GLN A 318 10.02 -5.56 22.90
CA GLN A 318 8.56 -5.39 22.74
C GLN A 318 8.20 -4.34 21.68
N LEU A 319 9.18 -3.54 21.23
CA LEU A 319 9.12 -2.66 20.07
C LEU A 319 9.56 -3.36 18.77
N ALA A 320 9.92 -4.65 18.84
CA ALA A 320 10.43 -5.45 17.73
C ALA A 320 9.53 -5.51 16.49
N TRP A 321 8.23 -5.19 16.58
CA TRP A 321 7.37 -5.07 15.37
C TRP A 321 7.64 -3.77 14.60
N LEU A 322 7.99 -2.67 15.30
CA LEU A 322 8.50 -1.45 14.67
C LEU A 322 9.86 -1.75 13.98
N GLU A 323 10.63 -2.65 14.59
CA GLU A 323 11.92 -3.12 14.07
C GLU A 323 11.76 -4.13 12.92
N SER A 324 10.71 -4.97 12.87
CA SER A 324 10.56 -5.99 11.80
C SER A 324 10.34 -5.41 10.40
N THR A 325 9.77 -4.21 10.28
CA THR A 325 9.70 -3.48 8.99
C THR A 325 10.97 -2.67 8.68
N THR A 326 11.94 -2.67 9.60
CA THR A 326 13.20 -1.91 9.54
C THR A 326 14.44 -2.75 9.90
N ASP A 327 14.33 -4.08 9.99
CA ASP A 327 15.37 -4.89 10.64
C ASP A 327 16.60 -4.90 9.74
N GLN A 328 16.42 -5.03 8.42
CA GLN A 328 17.54 -4.90 7.50
C GLN A 328 18.05 -3.47 7.34
N SER A 329 17.22 -2.44 7.52
CA SER A 329 17.66 -1.04 7.36
C SER A 329 18.46 -0.52 8.56
N ARG A 330 18.37 -1.19 9.72
CA ARG A 330 19.08 -0.86 10.98
C ARG A 330 20.05 -1.93 11.46
N ALA A 331 20.03 -3.12 10.85
CA ALA A 331 20.96 -4.20 11.15
C ALA A 331 22.41 -3.79 10.87
N GLN A 332 23.34 -4.48 11.54
CA GLN A 332 24.77 -4.32 11.23
C GLN A 332 25.04 -4.90 9.83
N ALA A 333 25.93 -4.28 9.06
CA ALA A 333 26.21 -4.67 7.67
C ALA A 333 26.53 -6.18 7.51
N ASN A 334 27.19 -6.78 8.50
CA ASN A 334 27.58 -8.20 8.48
C ASN A 334 26.42 -9.18 8.75
N THR A 335 25.26 -8.68 9.18
CA THR A 335 24.09 -9.51 9.55
C THR A 335 23.02 -9.55 8.47
N VAL A 336 23.18 -8.77 7.40
CA VAL A 336 22.26 -8.75 6.25
C VAL A 336 22.99 -9.15 4.97
N PRO A 337 22.28 -9.75 4.00
CA PRO A 337 22.84 -10.06 2.69
C PRO A 337 23.38 -8.79 2.02
N GLY A 338 24.53 -8.91 1.35
CA GLY A 338 25.02 -7.82 0.51
C GLY A 338 24.23 -7.69 -0.79
N VAL A 339 24.10 -6.48 -1.31
CA VAL A 339 23.42 -6.22 -2.60
C VAL A 339 24.27 -5.37 -3.52
N SER A 340 24.46 -5.81 -4.77
CA SER A 340 25.08 -5.00 -5.82
C SER A 340 23.99 -4.37 -6.70
N ILE A 341 23.90 -3.05 -6.70
CA ILE A 341 22.95 -2.30 -7.53
C ILE A 341 23.61 -1.95 -8.85
N LEU A 342 23.03 -2.41 -9.96
CA LEU A 342 23.55 -2.20 -11.31
C LEU A 342 22.67 -1.17 -12.03
N ARG A 343 23.27 -0.05 -12.42
CA ARG A 343 22.61 1.05 -13.12
C ARG A 343 23.23 1.21 -14.52
N PRO A 344 22.63 0.64 -15.58
CA PRO A 344 23.09 0.88 -16.94
C PRO A 344 22.67 2.29 -17.38
N LEU A 345 23.62 3.10 -17.81
CA LEU A 345 23.41 4.49 -18.23
C LEU A 345 23.64 4.64 -19.73
N LYS A 346 22.94 5.59 -20.35
CA LYS A 346 23.21 6.05 -21.72
C LYS A 346 22.69 7.48 -21.91
N GLY A 347 23.57 8.46 -21.86
CA GLY A 347 23.22 9.87 -22.00
C GLY A 347 22.40 10.42 -20.81
N LEU A 348 21.83 11.60 -20.98
CA LEU A 348 21.09 12.31 -19.94
C LEU A 348 19.59 11.98 -20.00
N ASP A 349 19.12 11.16 -19.06
CA ASP A 349 17.69 10.97 -18.85
C ASP A 349 17.06 12.15 -18.07
N THR A 350 15.74 12.26 -18.17
CA THR A 350 14.97 13.25 -17.38
C THR A 350 15.13 12.98 -15.88
N ASN A 351 15.49 14.02 -15.13
CA ASN A 351 15.79 13.97 -13.69
C ASN A 351 16.86 12.92 -13.33
N LEU A 352 17.85 12.72 -14.21
CA LEU A 352 18.91 11.72 -13.99
C LEU A 352 19.57 11.88 -12.62
N TYR A 353 19.84 13.11 -12.18
CA TYR A 353 20.46 13.36 -10.87
C TYR A 353 19.64 12.77 -9.72
N GLU A 354 18.36 13.12 -9.63
CA GLU A 354 17.48 12.66 -8.55
C GLU A 354 17.21 11.16 -8.64
N ASN A 355 17.10 10.62 -9.86
CA ASN A 355 16.90 9.18 -10.08
C ASN A 355 18.10 8.37 -9.56
N LEU A 356 19.33 8.82 -9.86
CA LEU A 356 20.54 8.15 -9.39
C LEU A 356 20.76 8.38 -7.89
N GLU A 357 20.53 9.60 -7.38
CA GLU A 357 20.62 9.94 -5.96
C GLU A 357 19.73 9.02 -5.09
N SER A 358 18.59 8.57 -5.61
CA SER A 358 17.70 7.64 -4.91
C SER A 358 18.37 6.31 -4.53
N THR A 359 19.44 5.90 -5.23
CA THR A 359 20.22 4.71 -4.87
C THR A 359 21.27 4.96 -3.80
N PHE A 360 21.84 6.16 -3.74
CA PHE A 360 22.78 6.56 -2.68
C PHE A 360 22.10 6.77 -1.32
N THR A 361 20.79 6.99 -1.34
CA THR A 361 19.98 7.29 -0.15
C THR A 361 19.19 6.08 0.35
N GLN A 362 19.50 4.86 -0.13
CA GLN A 362 18.87 3.65 0.37
C GLN A 362 19.25 3.41 1.84
N GLU A 363 18.23 3.16 2.66
CA GLU A 363 18.34 2.78 4.06
C GLU A 363 18.67 1.27 4.14
N TYR A 364 19.91 0.92 3.75
CA TYR A 364 20.43 -0.45 3.79
C TYR A 364 21.92 -0.43 4.14
N PRO A 365 22.42 -1.29 5.03
CA PRO A 365 23.78 -1.17 5.56
C PRO A 365 24.85 -1.88 4.70
N ASN A 366 24.47 -2.81 3.81
CA ASN A 366 25.41 -3.64 3.04
C ASN A 366 25.07 -3.63 1.54
N TYR A 367 25.46 -2.57 0.84
CA TYR A 367 25.25 -2.50 -0.61
C TYR A 367 26.36 -1.72 -1.33
N GLU A 368 26.48 -1.96 -2.63
CA GLU A 368 27.34 -1.19 -3.53
C GLU A 368 26.59 -0.75 -4.79
N LEU A 369 27.12 0.28 -5.46
CA LEU A 369 26.57 0.84 -6.69
C LEU A 369 27.56 0.67 -7.85
N LEU A 370 27.09 0.08 -8.95
CA LEU A 370 27.86 -0.09 -10.19
C LEU A 370 27.15 0.66 -11.32
N PHE A 371 27.71 1.78 -11.74
CA PHE A 371 27.20 2.58 -12.87
C PHE A 371 27.90 2.14 -14.15
N SER A 372 27.14 1.56 -15.09
CA SER A 372 27.71 1.00 -16.32
C SER A 372 27.47 1.95 -17.50
N VAL A 373 28.53 2.34 -18.21
CA VAL A 373 28.45 3.13 -19.44
C VAL A 373 29.23 2.43 -20.56
N ALA A 374 28.73 2.54 -21.79
CA ALA A 374 29.42 1.97 -22.95
C ALA A 374 30.68 2.76 -23.33
N ASP A 375 30.68 4.08 -23.11
CA ASP A 375 31.72 5.01 -23.56
C ASP A 375 32.18 5.93 -22.41
N ALA A 376 33.48 6.21 -22.34
CA ALA A 376 34.09 7.14 -21.39
C ALA A 376 33.67 8.60 -21.59
N SER A 377 33.09 8.92 -22.75
CA SER A 377 32.55 10.24 -23.13
C SER A 377 31.06 10.42 -22.83
N ASP A 378 30.39 9.42 -22.22
CA ASP A 378 28.97 9.51 -21.93
C ASP A 378 28.65 10.68 -20.97
N GLN A 379 27.66 11.49 -21.34
CA GLN A 379 27.26 12.69 -20.60
C GLN A 379 26.76 12.38 -19.17
N ALA A 380 26.25 11.17 -18.92
CA ALA A 380 25.82 10.75 -17.59
C ALA A 380 26.95 10.72 -16.55
N LEU A 381 28.20 10.57 -17.00
CA LEU A 381 29.36 10.45 -16.11
C LEU A 381 29.60 11.69 -15.23
N GLY A 382 29.25 12.88 -15.72
CA GLY A 382 29.33 14.11 -14.93
C GLY A 382 28.45 14.03 -13.67
N VAL A 383 27.19 13.63 -13.85
CA VAL A 383 26.20 13.45 -12.78
C VAL A 383 26.65 12.37 -11.79
N VAL A 384 27.14 11.23 -12.30
CA VAL A 384 27.60 10.12 -11.44
C VAL A 384 28.80 10.54 -10.59
N ARG A 385 29.78 11.22 -11.17
CA ARG A 385 30.97 11.70 -10.43
C ARG A 385 30.59 12.69 -9.33
N GLU A 386 29.63 13.58 -9.60
CA GLU A 386 29.12 14.51 -8.60
C GLU A 386 28.46 13.77 -7.42
N LEU A 387 27.62 12.76 -7.71
CA LEU A 387 26.96 11.96 -6.68
C LEU A 387 27.95 11.11 -5.86
N ILE A 388 28.97 10.53 -6.50
CA ILE A 388 30.04 9.81 -5.79
C ILE A 388 30.79 10.75 -4.84
N ALA A 389 31.10 11.97 -5.28
CA ALA A 389 31.74 12.97 -4.44
C ALA A 389 30.85 13.44 -3.28
N LYS A 390 29.53 13.50 -3.49
CA LYS A 390 28.53 13.90 -2.49
C LYS A 390 28.30 12.82 -1.41
N TYR A 391 28.41 11.55 -1.78
CA TYR A 391 28.12 10.40 -0.90
C TYR A 391 29.34 9.45 -0.76
N PRO A 392 30.47 9.92 -0.21
CA PRO A 392 31.71 9.13 -0.13
C PRO A 392 31.60 7.88 0.75
N GLN A 393 30.60 7.82 1.63
CA GLN A 393 30.33 6.67 2.49
C GLN A 393 29.69 5.48 1.76
N VAL A 394 29.14 5.69 0.55
CA VAL A 394 28.52 4.63 -0.25
C VAL A 394 29.54 4.06 -1.21
N LYS A 395 29.75 2.73 -1.20
CA LYS A 395 30.66 2.07 -2.14
C LYS A 395 30.09 2.17 -3.55
N ALA A 396 30.62 3.07 -4.37
CA ALA A 396 30.14 3.34 -5.71
C ALA A 396 31.28 3.35 -6.73
N GLU A 397 31.06 2.73 -7.89
CA GLU A 397 32.06 2.62 -8.95
C GLU A 397 31.45 2.82 -10.34
N ILE A 398 32.25 3.40 -11.24
CA ILE A 398 31.92 3.57 -12.65
C ILE A 398 32.61 2.45 -13.44
N VAL A 399 31.82 1.67 -14.19
CA VAL A 399 32.28 0.62 -15.09
C VAL A 399 32.14 1.12 -16.52
N ILE A 400 33.27 1.33 -17.19
CA ILE A 400 33.33 1.83 -18.56
C ILE A 400 33.61 0.68 -19.54
N GLY A 401 32.87 0.69 -20.65
CA GLY A 401 33.02 -0.20 -21.78
C GLY A 401 31.96 -1.30 -21.80
N GLU A 402 31.49 -1.62 -23.00
CA GLU A 402 30.57 -2.74 -23.22
C GLU A 402 31.31 -4.04 -23.57
N GLU A 403 30.60 -5.15 -23.40
CA GLU A 403 31.00 -6.45 -23.94
C GLU A 403 29.90 -6.93 -24.88
N VAL A 404 30.25 -7.13 -26.15
CA VAL A 404 29.27 -7.48 -27.18
C VAL A 404 28.95 -8.97 -27.07
N VAL A 405 27.89 -9.28 -26.32
CA VAL A 405 27.37 -10.65 -26.13
C VAL A 405 26.12 -10.91 -26.96
N GLY A 406 25.54 -9.87 -27.54
CA GLY A 406 24.42 -9.97 -28.47
C GLY A 406 23.96 -8.61 -28.99
N VAL A 407 22.74 -8.59 -29.54
CA VAL A 407 22.13 -7.40 -30.16
C VAL A 407 21.57 -6.41 -29.15
N ASN A 408 21.40 -6.79 -27.88
CA ASN A 408 20.85 -5.94 -26.83
C ASN A 408 21.95 -5.06 -26.17
N PRO A 409 22.05 -3.76 -26.52
CA PRO A 409 23.01 -2.84 -25.91
C PRO A 409 22.82 -2.61 -24.40
N LYS A 410 21.66 -2.94 -23.81
CA LYS A 410 21.52 -2.87 -22.35
C LYS A 410 22.26 -4.04 -21.70
N VAL A 411 22.09 -5.26 -22.21
CA VAL A 411 22.82 -6.44 -21.73
C VAL A 411 24.32 -6.26 -21.95
N ASN A 412 24.75 -5.83 -23.14
CA ASN A 412 26.17 -5.59 -23.45
C ASN A 412 26.84 -4.61 -22.47
N ASN A 413 26.09 -3.60 -22.02
CA ASN A 413 26.55 -2.65 -21.01
C ASN A 413 26.57 -3.24 -19.58
N LEU A 414 25.70 -4.19 -19.27
CA LEU A 414 25.57 -4.81 -17.94
C LEU A 414 26.54 -5.96 -17.70
N VAL A 415 27.05 -6.67 -18.72
CA VAL A 415 27.87 -7.88 -18.52
C VAL A 415 29.09 -7.63 -17.64
N ARG A 416 29.80 -6.51 -17.84
CA ARG A 416 31.00 -6.19 -17.05
C ARG A 416 30.66 -5.94 -15.58
N SER A 417 29.60 -5.18 -15.30
CA SER A 417 29.17 -4.90 -13.93
C SER A 417 28.56 -6.14 -13.26
N TYR A 418 27.87 -6.98 -14.02
CA TYR A 418 27.37 -8.29 -13.57
C TYR A 418 28.47 -9.22 -13.06
N ARG A 419 29.57 -9.35 -13.82
CA ARG A 419 30.72 -10.16 -13.40
C ARG A 419 31.50 -9.52 -12.25
N LYS A 420 31.56 -8.19 -12.22
CA LYS A 420 32.29 -7.43 -11.20
C LYS A 420 31.56 -7.33 -9.85
N ALA A 421 30.24 -7.51 -9.83
CA ALA A 421 29.43 -7.43 -8.62
C ALA A 421 30.01 -8.26 -7.46
N ALA A 422 30.20 -7.62 -6.32
CA ALA A 422 30.76 -8.23 -5.11
C ALA A 422 29.76 -9.15 -4.40
N HIS A 423 28.46 -8.96 -4.65
CA HIS A 423 27.40 -9.68 -3.95
C HIS A 423 26.58 -10.58 -4.88
N ASP A 424 25.94 -11.60 -4.29
CA ASP A 424 25.07 -12.52 -5.03
C ASP A 424 23.71 -11.89 -5.36
N ILE A 425 23.16 -11.03 -4.49
CA ILE A 425 21.91 -10.32 -4.79
C ILE A 425 22.23 -9.14 -5.69
N LEU A 426 21.65 -9.12 -6.88
CA LEU A 426 21.77 -8.07 -7.87
C LEU A 426 20.46 -7.31 -7.96
N TRP A 427 20.55 -5.98 -7.99
CA TRP A 427 19.41 -5.11 -8.26
C TRP A 427 19.66 -4.28 -9.51
N VAL A 428 19.05 -4.68 -10.62
CA VAL A 428 19.12 -3.95 -11.89
C VAL A 428 18.02 -2.89 -11.91
N LEU A 429 18.43 -1.63 -12.04
CA LEU A 429 17.54 -0.47 -12.07
C LEU A 429 17.83 0.37 -13.32
N ASP A 430 16.80 0.76 -14.06
CA ASP A 430 16.97 1.69 -15.20
C ASP A 430 17.35 3.10 -14.71
N SER A 431 18.09 3.85 -15.52
CA SER A 431 18.59 5.21 -15.20
C SER A 431 17.50 6.25 -14.96
N ASN A 432 16.30 6.06 -15.50
CA ASN A 432 15.15 6.96 -15.35
C ASN A 432 14.21 6.59 -14.18
N VAL A 433 14.65 5.67 -13.31
CA VAL A 433 13.87 5.16 -12.18
C VAL A 433 14.38 5.71 -10.85
N MET A 434 13.44 6.19 -10.05
CA MET A 434 13.62 6.61 -8.67
C MET A 434 12.91 5.65 -7.72
N VAL A 435 13.53 5.36 -6.58
CA VAL A 435 13.00 4.46 -5.55
C VAL A 435 12.98 5.16 -4.19
N ASP A 436 12.03 4.78 -3.32
CA ASP A 436 12.00 5.31 -1.95
C ASP A 436 13.17 4.75 -1.12
N PRO A 437 13.68 5.47 -0.10
CA PRO A 437 14.86 5.04 0.68
C PRO A 437 14.79 3.63 1.29
N GLY A 438 13.62 3.17 1.71
CA GLY A 438 13.45 1.83 2.30
C GLY A 438 13.17 0.71 1.29
N THR A 439 13.19 0.98 -0.01
CA THR A 439 12.77 0.03 -1.04
C THR A 439 13.70 -1.18 -1.11
N LEU A 440 15.01 -0.96 -0.99
CA LEU A 440 16.00 -2.03 -1.00
C LEU A 440 15.73 -3.05 0.11
N ALA A 441 15.63 -2.58 1.36
CA ALA A 441 15.41 -3.43 2.52
C ALA A 441 14.17 -4.32 2.35
N ARG A 442 13.03 -3.73 1.97
CA ARG A 442 11.78 -4.46 1.74
C ARG A 442 11.87 -5.46 0.58
N SER A 443 12.63 -5.12 -0.46
CA SER A 443 12.81 -6.00 -1.62
C SER A 443 13.70 -7.19 -1.27
N VAL A 444 14.76 -7.00 -0.46
CA VAL A 444 15.56 -8.12 0.05
C VAL A 444 14.76 -8.99 1.01
N ASP A 445 13.96 -8.39 1.90
CA ASP A 445 13.06 -9.14 2.78
C ASP A 445 12.08 -10.01 1.98
N ALA A 446 11.48 -9.47 0.92
CA ALA A 446 10.60 -10.25 0.04
C ALA A 446 11.33 -11.40 -0.65
N LEU A 447 12.60 -11.22 -1.06
CA LEU A 447 13.39 -12.25 -1.73
C LEU A 447 13.90 -13.36 -0.77
N VAL A 448 14.27 -12.99 0.45
CA VAL A 448 14.98 -13.87 1.40
C VAL A 448 14.04 -14.47 2.44
N ASN A 449 13.11 -13.66 2.97
CA ASN A 449 12.18 -14.02 4.03
C ASN A 449 10.73 -13.79 3.58
N PRO A 450 10.27 -14.47 2.52
CA PRO A 450 8.94 -14.23 2.00
C PRO A 450 7.85 -14.59 3.02
N PRO A 451 6.74 -13.84 3.06
CA PRO A 451 5.60 -14.20 3.89
C PRO A 451 5.05 -15.57 3.47
N PRO A 452 4.42 -16.32 4.39
CA PRO A 452 3.82 -17.62 4.06
C PRO A 452 2.78 -17.46 2.94
N SER A 453 3.03 -18.12 1.82
CA SER A 453 2.20 -18.08 0.61
C SER A 453 1.55 -19.45 0.35
N LYS A 454 0.41 -19.45 -0.35
CA LYS A 454 -0.23 -20.68 -0.85
C LYS A 454 0.64 -21.41 -1.87
N SER A 455 1.54 -20.70 -2.55
CA SER A 455 2.48 -21.28 -3.49
C SER A 455 3.72 -21.81 -2.76
N GLN A 456 4.08 -23.07 -3.01
CA GLN A 456 5.30 -23.68 -2.48
C GLN A 456 6.57 -23.28 -3.26
N LYS A 457 6.44 -22.57 -4.39
CA LYS A 457 7.59 -22.17 -5.21
C LYS A 457 8.41 -21.05 -4.54
N ARG A 458 9.73 -21.21 -4.54
CA ARG A 458 10.71 -20.23 -4.02
C ARG A 458 10.68 -18.95 -4.87
N ILE A 459 10.83 -17.79 -4.21
CA ILE A 459 10.96 -16.49 -4.89
C ILE A 459 12.42 -16.31 -5.34
N ALA A 460 12.62 -16.12 -6.64
CA ALA A 460 13.94 -15.89 -7.24
C ALA A 460 14.12 -14.46 -7.79
N LEU A 461 13.01 -13.75 -8.03
CA LEU A 461 13.03 -12.39 -8.57
C LEU A 461 11.96 -11.53 -7.88
N VAL A 462 12.32 -10.31 -7.49
CA VAL A 462 11.41 -9.29 -6.98
C VAL A 462 11.42 -8.11 -7.93
N HIS A 463 10.24 -7.62 -8.33
CA HIS A 463 10.10 -6.48 -9.23
C HIS A 463 9.07 -5.46 -8.71
N HIS A 464 9.06 -4.27 -9.30
CA HIS A 464 8.25 -3.13 -8.82
C HIS A 464 7.36 -2.57 -9.91
N VAL A 465 6.10 -2.24 -9.55
CA VAL A 465 5.17 -1.57 -10.48
C VAL A 465 5.69 -0.17 -10.79
N PRO A 466 5.71 0.25 -12.07
CA PRO A 466 6.15 1.60 -12.41
C PRO A 466 5.06 2.62 -12.08
N LEU A 467 5.43 3.67 -11.36
CA LEU A 467 4.60 4.86 -11.16
C LEU A 467 5.18 5.99 -12.01
N ALA A 468 4.55 6.28 -13.13
CA ALA A 468 4.93 7.37 -14.01
C ALA A 468 4.57 8.73 -13.43
N PHE A 469 5.47 9.70 -13.60
CA PHE A 469 5.16 11.10 -13.36
C PHE A 469 5.73 11.96 -14.49
N VAL A 470 4.95 12.98 -14.86
CA VAL A 470 5.27 13.91 -15.94
C VAL A 470 5.34 15.33 -15.39
N ASN A 471 6.42 16.03 -15.72
CA ASN A 471 6.58 17.46 -15.43
C ASN A 471 6.34 18.33 -16.68
N GLU A 472 6.37 17.74 -17.88
CA GLU A 472 6.30 18.44 -19.16
C GLU A 472 4.90 18.36 -19.81
N PRO A 473 4.44 19.41 -20.51
CA PRO A 473 3.07 19.46 -21.03
C PRO A 473 2.86 18.68 -22.35
N GLN A 474 3.83 17.89 -22.82
CA GLN A 474 3.66 17.15 -24.08
C GLN A 474 2.60 16.05 -24.01
N LEU A 475 1.84 15.94 -25.10
CA LEU A 475 0.71 15.03 -25.20
C LEU A 475 1.13 13.56 -25.07
N GLY A 476 2.21 13.13 -25.74
CA GLY A 476 2.70 11.75 -25.65
C GLY A 476 3.09 11.38 -24.22
N SER A 477 3.78 12.29 -23.51
CA SER A 477 4.15 12.10 -22.10
C SER A 477 2.92 11.88 -21.20
N GLN A 478 1.87 12.68 -21.37
CA GLN A 478 0.62 12.55 -20.60
C GLN A 478 -0.11 11.22 -20.89
N ILE A 479 -0.13 10.78 -22.16
CA ILE A 479 -0.73 9.51 -22.54
C ILE A 479 0.05 8.34 -21.94
N GLU A 480 1.38 8.39 -21.92
CA GLU A 480 2.21 7.36 -21.28
C GLU A 480 2.04 7.34 -19.76
N GLU A 481 1.90 8.51 -19.12
CA GLU A 481 1.57 8.59 -17.70
C GLU A 481 0.23 7.91 -17.39
N ALA A 482 -0.82 8.23 -18.16
CA ALA A 482 -2.11 7.58 -18.04
C ALA A 482 -1.99 6.08 -18.28
N PHE A 483 -1.26 5.64 -19.32
CA PHE A 483 -1.06 4.22 -19.64
C PHE A 483 -0.35 3.46 -18.51
N LEU A 484 0.79 3.96 -18.02
CA LEU A 484 1.59 3.28 -17.01
C LEU A 484 0.87 3.21 -15.65
N ASN A 485 0.17 4.28 -15.27
CA ASN A 485 -0.48 4.38 -13.97
C ASN A 485 -1.87 3.74 -13.91
N THR A 486 -2.46 3.34 -15.04
CA THR A 486 -3.79 2.72 -15.09
C THR A 486 -3.69 1.30 -15.66
N ASN A 487 -3.87 1.15 -16.98
CA ASN A 487 -3.97 -0.14 -17.63
C ASN A 487 -2.74 -1.04 -17.41
N HIS A 488 -1.53 -0.50 -17.57
CA HIS A 488 -0.31 -1.28 -17.33
C HIS A 488 -0.25 -1.76 -15.87
N ALA A 489 -0.41 -0.86 -14.90
CA ALA A 489 -0.42 -1.21 -13.48
C ALA A 489 -1.48 -2.26 -13.15
N LYS A 490 -2.74 -2.02 -13.54
CA LYS A 490 -3.88 -2.89 -13.29
C LYS A 490 -3.65 -4.31 -13.80
N MET A 491 -3.20 -4.45 -15.06
CA MET A 491 -2.97 -5.76 -15.68
C MET A 491 -1.79 -6.49 -15.04
N TYR A 492 -0.69 -5.79 -14.76
CA TYR A 492 0.49 -6.40 -14.14
C TYR A 492 0.24 -6.82 -12.68
N ILE A 493 -0.53 -6.04 -11.92
CA ILE A 493 -0.96 -6.41 -10.57
C ILE A 493 -1.88 -7.63 -10.64
N ALA A 494 -2.87 -7.65 -11.53
CA ALA A 494 -3.80 -8.76 -11.67
C ALA A 494 -3.08 -10.07 -12.02
N ILE A 495 -2.22 -10.08 -13.03
CA ILE A 495 -1.49 -11.29 -13.46
C ILE A 495 -0.50 -11.79 -12.41
N ASN A 496 0.19 -10.89 -11.69
CA ASN A 496 1.07 -11.28 -10.58
C ASN A 496 0.29 -11.81 -9.38
N THR A 497 -0.94 -11.35 -9.17
CA THR A 497 -1.82 -11.84 -8.10
C THR A 497 -2.29 -13.27 -8.38
N VAL A 498 -2.65 -13.58 -9.63
CA VAL A 498 -3.07 -14.95 -10.01
C VAL A 498 -1.89 -15.88 -10.26
N ALA A 499 -0.71 -15.34 -10.56
CA ALA A 499 0.54 -16.07 -10.78
C ALA A 499 0.42 -17.23 -11.77
N LEU A 500 -0.38 -17.05 -12.83
CA LEU A 500 -0.61 -18.07 -13.86
C LEU A 500 0.59 -18.24 -14.80
N GLU A 501 1.30 -17.15 -15.09
CA GLU A 501 2.41 -17.12 -16.03
C GLU A 501 3.43 -16.04 -15.60
N SER A 502 4.68 -16.17 -16.06
CA SER A 502 5.70 -15.17 -15.79
C SER A 502 5.36 -13.81 -16.41
N CYS A 503 5.31 -12.76 -15.59
CA CYS A 503 5.05 -11.39 -16.04
C CYS A 503 5.74 -10.35 -15.13
N VAL A 504 6.85 -9.81 -15.62
CA VAL A 504 7.76 -8.92 -14.87
C VAL A 504 7.91 -7.57 -15.56
N VAL A 505 8.19 -6.52 -14.79
CA VAL A 505 8.50 -5.18 -15.31
C VAL A 505 10.01 -4.90 -15.25
N GLY A 506 10.64 -4.67 -16.40
CA GLY A 506 12.10 -4.46 -16.54
C GLY A 506 12.77 -3.27 -15.89
N LYS A 507 12.01 -2.38 -15.25
CA LYS A 507 12.54 -1.11 -14.73
C LYS A 507 13.31 -1.27 -13.41
N SER A 508 12.93 -2.28 -12.62
CA SER A 508 13.50 -2.55 -11.31
C SER A 508 13.36 -4.04 -11.01
N ASN A 509 14.46 -4.78 -11.12
CA ASN A 509 14.48 -6.23 -10.93
C ASN A 509 15.60 -6.61 -9.96
N LEU A 510 15.23 -7.28 -8.88
CA LEU A 510 16.13 -7.77 -7.85
C LEU A 510 16.14 -9.31 -7.86
N TYR A 511 17.28 -9.94 -8.06
CA TYR A 511 17.42 -11.39 -8.20
C TYR A 511 18.81 -11.88 -7.75
N ARG A 512 18.99 -13.20 -7.61
CA ARG A 512 20.29 -13.79 -7.27
C ARG A 512 21.11 -14.09 -8.52
N ARG A 513 22.38 -13.69 -8.54
CA ARG A 513 23.34 -14.02 -9.58
C ARG A 513 23.47 -15.53 -9.73
N SER A 514 23.55 -16.26 -8.62
CA SER A 514 23.58 -17.71 -8.56
C SER A 514 22.40 -18.41 -9.25
N ASP A 515 21.23 -17.77 -9.29
CA ASP A 515 20.07 -18.28 -10.04
C ASP A 515 20.20 -17.94 -11.53
N ILE A 516 20.68 -16.74 -11.88
CA ILE A 516 20.89 -16.32 -13.27
C ILE A 516 21.98 -17.13 -13.97
N ASP A 517 23.10 -17.41 -13.30
CA ASP A 517 24.24 -18.17 -13.84
C ASP A 517 23.86 -19.60 -14.27
N ARG A 518 22.72 -20.10 -13.79
CA ARG A 518 22.20 -21.43 -14.14
C ARG A 518 21.39 -21.44 -15.42
N LEU A 519 20.90 -20.28 -15.87
CA LEU A 519 19.97 -20.16 -17.00
C LEU A 519 20.70 -20.27 -18.33
N ASP A 520 20.06 -20.93 -19.30
CA ASP A 520 20.52 -21.04 -20.69
C ASP A 520 19.54 -20.43 -21.70
N ALA A 521 18.46 -19.83 -21.21
CA ALA A 521 17.39 -19.19 -21.98
C ALA A 521 16.68 -20.14 -22.97
N SER A 522 16.75 -21.46 -22.74
CA SER A 522 16.02 -22.46 -23.50
C SER A 522 14.52 -22.49 -23.20
N LEU A 523 14.09 -21.92 -22.06
CA LEU A 523 12.74 -22.01 -21.50
C LEU A 523 12.26 -23.45 -21.26
N LYS A 524 13.19 -24.41 -21.19
CA LYS A 524 12.89 -25.82 -20.93
C LYS A 524 13.28 -26.18 -19.50
N PRO A 525 12.45 -26.95 -18.77
CA PRO A 525 12.79 -27.39 -17.42
C PRO A 525 14.15 -28.07 -17.39
N HIS A 526 15.02 -27.61 -16.50
CA HIS A 526 16.27 -28.32 -16.23
C HIS A 526 15.96 -29.61 -15.46
N PRO A 527 16.65 -30.72 -15.76
CA PRO A 527 16.53 -31.94 -14.97
C PRO A 527 16.88 -31.64 -13.50
N SER A 528 16.11 -32.18 -12.57
CA SER A 528 16.33 -32.01 -11.14
C SER A 528 17.78 -32.40 -10.80
N PRO A 529 18.50 -31.62 -9.97
CA PRO A 529 19.86 -31.97 -9.59
C PRO A 529 19.83 -33.32 -8.88
N THR A 530 20.46 -34.35 -9.45
CA THR A 530 20.75 -35.59 -8.74
C THR A 530 21.69 -35.27 -7.57
N ALA A 531 21.56 -36.01 -6.48
CA ALA A 531 22.25 -35.77 -5.21
C ALA A 531 23.80 -35.68 -5.34
N ASP A 532 24.38 -36.16 -6.44
CA ASP A 532 25.81 -36.11 -6.72
C ASP A 532 26.30 -34.77 -7.32
N MET A 533 25.41 -33.86 -7.71
CA MET A 533 25.79 -32.54 -8.29
C MET A 533 25.86 -31.40 -7.26
N SER A 534 25.58 -31.65 -5.98
CA SER A 534 25.58 -30.61 -4.93
C SER A 534 26.96 -30.17 -4.44
N ALA A 535 28.05 -30.66 -5.05
CA ALA A 535 29.42 -30.41 -4.60
C ALA A 535 30.29 -29.55 -5.54
N ALA A 536 29.78 -29.15 -6.71
CA ALA A 536 30.52 -28.27 -7.61
C ALA A 536 29.62 -27.11 -8.06
N ALA A 537 29.80 -25.94 -7.43
CA ALA A 537 29.44 -24.69 -8.10
C ALA A 537 30.19 -24.66 -9.44
N PRO A 538 29.52 -24.50 -10.60
CA PRO A 538 30.22 -24.36 -11.85
C PRO A 538 31.17 -23.15 -11.76
N SER A 539 32.43 -23.33 -12.15
CA SER A 539 33.43 -22.27 -12.13
C SER A 539 32.92 -21.01 -12.86
N PRO A 540 33.12 -19.79 -12.30
CA PRO A 540 32.46 -18.57 -12.76
C PRO A 540 33.05 -17.95 -14.05
N ALA A 541 33.66 -18.72 -14.94
CA ALA A 541 34.27 -18.17 -16.15
C ALA A 541 34.52 -19.26 -17.21
N SER A 542 33.65 -19.36 -18.23
CA SER A 542 34.05 -19.55 -19.65
C SER A 542 32.91 -20.01 -20.58
N ASP A 543 31.77 -20.50 -20.08
CA ASP A 543 30.68 -20.93 -20.97
C ASP A 543 29.86 -19.73 -21.45
N SER A 544 30.03 -19.34 -22.72
CA SER A 544 29.22 -18.32 -23.41
C SER A 544 27.72 -18.67 -23.46
N ASN A 545 27.35 -19.89 -23.09
CA ASN A 545 26.01 -20.45 -23.17
C ASN A 545 25.18 -20.35 -21.89
N ARG A 546 25.66 -19.70 -20.82
CA ARG A 546 24.89 -19.51 -19.57
C ARG A 546 25.05 -18.11 -18.95
N GLY A 547 24.12 -17.77 -18.05
CA GLY A 547 24.14 -16.51 -17.30
C GLY A 547 23.53 -15.32 -18.05
N LEU A 548 23.74 -14.12 -17.52
CA LEU A 548 23.22 -12.88 -18.10
C LEU A 548 23.59 -12.67 -19.59
N PRO A 549 24.81 -13.02 -20.07
CA PRO A 549 25.21 -12.83 -21.47
C PRO A 549 24.26 -13.45 -22.50
N VAL A 550 23.71 -14.64 -22.19
CA VAL A 550 22.81 -15.37 -23.11
C VAL A 550 21.59 -14.55 -23.48
N PHE A 551 21.10 -13.72 -22.56
CA PHE A 551 19.94 -12.87 -22.78
C PHE A 551 20.22 -11.67 -23.71
N GLY A 552 21.47 -11.45 -24.12
CA GLY A 552 21.87 -10.43 -25.09
C GLY A 552 21.24 -10.61 -26.48
N ARG A 553 20.74 -11.80 -26.79
CA ARG A 553 20.01 -12.11 -28.03
C ARG A 553 18.55 -11.62 -28.05
N PHE A 554 18.00 -11.21 -26.91
CA PHE A 554 16.62 -10.76 -26.76
C PHE A 554 16.54 -9.26 -26.48
N LEU A 555 15.53 -8.59 -27.04
CA LEU A 555 15.31 -7.15 -26.82
C LEU A 555 14.62 -6.83 -25.49
N ALA A 556 13.83 -7.76 -24.95
CA ALA A 556 13.21 -7.69 -23.63
C ALA A 556 13.89 -8.71 -22.70
N GLU A 557 15.13 -8.40 -22.31
CA GLU A 557 15.96 -9.29 -21.50
C GLU A 557 15.34 -9.61 -20.14
N ASP A 558 14.67 -8.62 -19.55
CA ASP A 558 13.97 -8.69 -18.28
C ASP A 558 12.91 -9.78 -18.24
N ASN A 559 12.03 -9.78 -19.24
CA ASN A 559 10.93 -10.72 -19.32
C ASN A 559 11.43 -12.11 -19.72
N MET A 560 12.51 -12.21 -20.52
CA MET A 560 13.14 -13.50 -20.82
C MET A 560 13.85 -14.09 -19.62
N VAL A 561 14.56 -13.28 -18.83
CA VAL A 561 15.17 -13.72 -17.56
C VAL A 561 14.09 -14.24 -16.61
N ALA A 562 12.99 -13.51 -16.45
CA ALA A 562 11.88 -13.94 -15.61
C ALA A 562 11.23 -15.25 -16.11
N SER A 563 11.04 -15.37 -17.42
CA SER A 563 10.46 -16.59 -18.03
C SER A 563 11.40 -17.78 -17.91
N ALA A 564 12.71 -17.58 -18.07
CA ALA A 564 13.72 -18.62 -17.86
C ALA A 564 13.76 -19.06 -16.39
N LEU A 565 13.72 -18.13 -15.43
CA LEU A 565 13.56 -18.47 -14.01
C LEU A 565 12.29 -19.31 -13.77
N TRP A 566 11.17 -18.91 -14.37
CA TRP A 566 9.89 -19.58 -14.20
C TRP A 566 9.84 -21.00 -14.79
N HIS A 567 10.34 -21.19 -16.02
CA HIS A 567 10.22 -22.46 -16.73
C HIS A 567 11.44 -23.38 -16.57
N GLU A 568 12.66 -22.85 -16.46
CA GLU A 568 13.90 -23.66 -16.37
C GLU A 568 14.17 -24.13 -14.95
N LEU A 569 13.93 -23.26 -13.95
CA LEU A 569 14.25 -23.52 -12.54
C LEU A 569 13.02 -23.78 -11.65
N ASP A 570 11.80 -23.71 -12.21
CA ASP A 570 10.53 -23.86 -11.50
C ASP A 570 10.40 -22.96 -10.25
N VAL A 571 10.92 -21.74 -10.34
CA VAL A 571 10.80 -20.71 -9.31
C VAL A 571 9.78 -19.64 -9.71
N ARG A 572 9.41 -18.77 -8.77
CA ARG A 572 8.47 -17.68 -9.04
C ARG A 572 9.11 -16.31 -8.82
N HIS A 573 8.48 -15.29 -9.39
CA HIS A 573 8.75 -13.90 -9.06
C HIS A 573 7.68 -13.33 -8.12
N GLU A 574 7.98 -12.22 -7.47
CA GLU A 574 7.09 -11.49 -6.56
C GLU A 574 7.05 -10.01 -6.93
N LEU A 575 5.86 -9.43 -6.84
CA LEU A 575 5.67 -8.00 -7.02
C LEU A 575 5.75 -7.29 -5.66
N SER A 576 6.71 -6.38 -5.51
CA SER A 576 6.89 -5.63 -4.27
C SER A 576 5.74 -4.66 -4.01
N CYS A 577 5.54 -4.29 -2.75
CA CYS A 577 4.59 -3.25 -2.33
C CYS A 577 5.06 -1.82 -2.66
N ASP A 578 6.33 -1.66 -3.02
CA ASP A 578 6.89 -0.38 -3.46
C ASP A 578 6.74 -0.17 -4.97
N VAL A 579 6.75 1.09 -5.37
CA VAL A 579 6.69 1.51 -6.78
C VAL A 579 8.05 1.99 -7.29
N ALA A 580 8.35 1.64 -8.54
CA ALA A 580 9.45 2.24 -9.29
C ALA A 580 8.98 3.55 -9.91
N ARG A 581 9.33 4.70 -9.30
CA ARG A 581 8.92 6.00 -9.82
C ARG A 581 9.66 6.30 -11.11
N ASN A 582 8.93 6.42 -12.20
CA ASN A 582 9.46 6.54 -13.55
C ASN A 582 9.29 7.99 -14.03
N ALA A 583 10.40 8.70 -14.16
CA ALA A 583 10.39 10.05 -14.73
C ALA A 583 10.17 9.97 -16.24
N ILE A 584 9.04 10.48 -16.73
CA ILE A 584 8.77 10.56 -18.17
C ILE A 584 9.27 11.89 -18.69
N GLY A 585 10.19 11.83 -19.65
CA GLY A 585 10.71 12.99 -20.35
C GLY A 585 9.77 13.55 -21.42
N ASN A 586 10.32 14.45 -22.22
CA ASN A 586 9.58 15.07 -23.31
C ASN A 586 9.34 14.05 -24.42
N MET A 587 8.09 13.66 -24.63
CA MET A 587 7.73 12.61 -25.58
C MET A 587 6.52 13.04 -26.43
N SER A 588 6.74 13.05 -27.75
CA SER A 588 5.69 13.39 -28.71
C SER A 588 4.65 12.26 -28.82
N LEU A 589 3.51 12.56 -29.44
CA LEU A 589 2.49 11.54 -29.72
C LEU A 589 3.06 10.41 -30.61
N SER A 590 3.88 10.76 -31.60
CA SER A 590 4.52 9.76 -32.47
C SER A 590 5.50 8.88 -31.70
N ASP A 591 6.27 9.45 -30.76
CA ASP A 591 7.20 8.68 -29.94
C ASP A 591 6.47 7.68 -29.06
N TYR A 592 5.34 8.09 -28.46
CA TYR A 592 4.46 7.21 -27.71
C TYR A 592 3.95 6.04 -28.59
N ILE A 593 3.40 6.35 -29.78
CA ILE A 593 2.88 5.34 -30.70
C ILE A 593 3.97 4.33 -31.07
N TRP A 594 5.14 4.79 -31.52
CA TRP A 594 6.23 3.90 -31.92
C TRP A 594 6.82 3.11 -30.76
N ARG A 595 6.84 3.70 -29.56
CA ARG A 595 7.21 2.99 -28.32
C ARG A 595 6.24 1.84 -28.03
N ARG A 596 4.93 2.07 -28.11
CA ARG A 596 3.91 1.03 -27.90
C ARG A 596 3.94 -0.05 -28.98
N VAL A 597 4.07 0.36 -30.26
CA VAL A 597 4.24 -0.58 -31.39
C VAL A 597 5.42 -1.51 -31.14
N ARG A 598 6.57 -0.95 -30.71
CA ARG A 598 7.75 -1.74 -30.36
C ARG A 598 7.45 -2.76 -29.27
N TRP A 599 6.84 -2.36 -28.16
CA TRP A 599 6.53 -3.27 -27.06
C TRP A 599 5.58 -4.41 -27.45
N ILE A 600 4.58 -4.12 -28.28
CA ILE A 600 3.65 -5.14 -28.77
C ILE A 600 4.35 -6.09 -29.75
N ARG A 601 5.20 -5.57 -30.66
CA ARG A 601 6.01 -6.40 -31.58
C ARG A 601 6.98 -7.31 -30.87
N VAL A 602 7.56 -6.86 -29.76
CA VAL A 602 8.42 -7.71 -28.93
C VAL A 602 7.59 -8.78 -28.24
N ARG A 603 6.50 -8.39 -27.56
CA ARG A 603 5.66 -9.32 -26.78
C ARG A 603 4.93 -10.36 -27.63
N LYS A 604 4.55 -10.06 -28.89
CA LYS A 604 3.84 -11.03 -29.75
C LYS A 604 4.66 -12.31 -30.01
N HIS A 605 5.99 -12.24 -29.94
CA HIS A 605 6.88 -13.38 -30.11
C HIS A 605 7.30 -14.04 -28.79
N MET A 606 6.99 -13.43 -27.64
CA MET A 606 7.29 -13.97 -26.32
C MET A 606 6.04 -14.61 -25.69
N VAL A 607 4.91 -13.89 -25.73
CA VAL A 607 3.64 -14.26 -25.09
C VAL A 607 2.50 -13.97 -26.06
N LEU A 608 2.41 -14.77 -27.13
CA LEU A 608 1.47 -14.54 -28.24
C LEU A 608 0.01 -14.48 -27.78
N ALA A 609 -0.43 -15.44 -26.95
CA ALA A 609 -1.82 -15.54 -26.50
C ALA A 609 -2.26 -14.28 -25.74
N ALA A 610 -1.46 -13.83 -24.76
CA ALA A 610 -1.74 -12.61 -24.01
C ALA A 610 -1.72 -11.38 -24.93
N THR A 611 -0.79 -11.33 -25.89
CA THR A 611 -0.68 -10.20 -26.83
C THR A 611 -1.89 -10.12 -27.77
N ILE A 612 -2.46 -11.26 -28.19
CA ILE A 612 -3.68 -11.29 -29.01
C ILE A 612 -4.89 -10.82 -28.19
N LEU A 613 -4.96 -11.21 -26.92
CA LEU A 613 -6.10 -10.88 -26.06
C LEU A 613 -6.07 -9.43 -25.53
N GLU A 614 -4.88 -8.83 -25.40
CA GLU A 614 -4.65 -7.47 -24.86
C GLU A 614 -5.71 -6.44 -25.30
N PRO A 615 -5.95 -6.17 -26.60
CA PRO A 615 -6.89 -5.13 -27.01
C PRO A 615 -8.33 -5.37 -26.55
N PHE A 616 -8.73 -6.63 -26.34
CA PHE A 616 -10.07 -7.01 -25.90
C PHE A 616 -10.26 -6.89 -24.38
N THR A 617 -9.18 -6.64 -23.64
CA THR A 617 -9.21 -6.36 -22.21
C THR A 617 -9.24 -4.86 -21.88
N GLU A 618 -9.09 -4.01 -22.89
CA GLU A 618 -9.15 -2.55 -22.77
C GLU A 618 -10.59 -2.04 -22.69
N CYS A 619 -10.79 -0.85 -22.10
CA CYS A 619 -12.11 -0.34 -21.74
C CYS A 619 -13.07 -0.32 -22.92
N ILE A 620 -12.67 0.28 -24.05
CA ILE A 620 -13.57 0.50 -25.19
C ILE A 620 -13.99 -0.83 -25.83
N MET A 621 -13.04 -1.72 -26.15
CA MET A 621 -13.35 -3.00 -26.79
C MET A 621 -14.14 -3.91 -25.86
N LEU A 622 -13.77 -3.98 -24.58
CA LEU A 622 -14.50 -4.76 -23.60
C LEU A 622 -15.91 -4.22 -23.38
N SER A 623 -16.09 -2.89 -23.40
CA SER A 623 -17.42 -2.25 -23.33
C SER A 623 -18.31 -2.67 -24.50
N VAL A 624 -17.76 -2.69 -25.73
CA VAL A 624 -18.51 -3.11 -26.92
C VAL A 624 -18.92 -4.58 -26.79
N ILE A 625 -17.99 -5.47 -26.45
CA ILE A 625 -18.26 -6.90 -26.25
C ILE A 625 -19.32 -7.11 -25.16
N ALA A 626 -19.14 -6.50 -23.98
CA ALA A 626 -20.06 -6.63 -22.86
C ALA A 626 -21.46 -6.12 -23.20
N SER A 627 -21.57 -5.00 -23.92
CA SER A 627 -22.86 -4.44 -24.34
C SER A 627 -23.62 -5.36 -25.30
N LEU A 628 -22.91 -6.02 -26.22
CA LEU A 628 -23.50 -7.02 -27.13
C LEU A 628 -23.95 -8.26 -26.36
N CYS A 629 -23.11 -8.76 -25.44
CA CYS A 629 -23.42 -9.94 -24.64
C CYS A 629 -24.63 -9.71 -23.71
N PHE A 630 -24.68 -8.60 -22.98
CA PHE A 630 -25.81 -8.31 -22.09
C PHE A 630 -27.11 -8.01 -22.84
N ASN A 631 -27.01 -7.44 -24.03
CA ASN A 631 -28.19 -7.27 -24.87
C ASN A 631 -28.77 -8.62 -25.32
N GLN A 632 -27.92 -9.55 -25.75
CA GLN A 632 -28.35 -10.87 -26.22
C GLN A 632 -28.79 -11.80 -25.08
N LEU A 633 -28.08 -11.81 -23.95
CA LEU A 633 -28.34 -12.75 -22.86
C LEU A 633 -29.41 -12.27 -21.87
N LEU A 634 -29.50 -10.95 -21.64
CA LEU A 634 -30.31 -10.36 -20.57
C LEU A 634 -31.33 -9.33 -21.10
N GLY A 635 -31.34 -9.04 -22.40
CA GLY A 635 -32.22 -8.00 -22.99
C GLY A 635 -31.86 -6.58 -22.57
N ILE A 636 -30.70 -6.35 -21.94
CA ILE A 636 -30.29 -5.02 -21.46
C ILE A 636 -29.91 -4.15 -22.67
N PRO A 637 -30.42 -2.91 -22.79
CA PRO A 637 -30.05 -2.05 -23.92
C PRO A 637 -28.56 -1.66 -23.85
N GLN A 638 -27.89 -1.67 -25.00
CA GLN A 638 -26.45 -1.44 -25.10
C GLN A 638 -26.02 -0.09 -24.50
N TRP A 639 -26.79 0.98 -24.74
CA TRP A 639 -26.49 2.32 -24.22
C TRP A 639 -26.42 2.34 -22.68
N LEU A 640 -27.25 1.55 -21.99
CA LEU A 640 -27.29 1.49 -20.54
C LEU A 640 -26.03 0.77 -20.01
N THR A 641 -25.61 -0.31 -20.68
CA THR A 641 -24.36 -1.00 -20.35
C THR A 641 -23.18 -0.05 -20.48
N LEU A 642 -23.09 0.69 -21.59
CA LEU A 642 -22.01 1.66 -21.80
C LEU A 642 -22.03 2.77 -20.74
N LEU A 643 -23.22 3.32 -20.44
CA LEU A 643 -23.38 4.38 -19.44
C LEU A 643 -22.89 3.96 -18.05
N ILE A 644 -23.02 2.69 -17.69
CA ILE A 644 -22.60 2.15 -16.39
C ILE A 644 -21.13 1.71 -16.41
N HIS A 645 -20.69 1.06 -17.49
CA HIS A 645 -19.36 0.44 -17.56
C HIS A 645 -18.24 1.48 -17.56
N TYR A 646 -18.35 2.56 -18.35
CA TYR A 646 -17.30 3.59 -18.43
C TYR A 646 -17.00 4.28 -17.09
N PRO A 647 -18.00 4.76 -16.31
CA PRO A 647 -17.75 5.32 -14.99
C PRO A 647 -17.10 4.34 -14.01
N ILE A 648 -17.56 3.08 -13.99
CA ILE A 648 -16.97 2.04 -13.12
C ILE A 648 -15.51 1.81 -13.51
N TRP A 649 -15.21 1.74 -14.81
CA TRP A 649 -13.85 1.52 -15.28
C TRP A 649 -12.91 2.67 -14.91
N ILE A 650 -13.35 3.91 -15.12
CA ILE A 650 -12.59 5.11 -14.71
C ILE A 650 -12.40 5.12 -13.19
N MET A 651 -13.41 4.74 -12.41
CA MET A 651 -13.29 4.66 -10.95
C MET A 651 -12.21 3.66 -10.54
N VAL A 652 -12.17 2.47 -11.16
CA VAL A 652 -11.12 1.47 -10.93
C VAL A 652 -9.75 2.00 -11.33
N ASP A 653 -9.62 2.66 -12.47
CA ASP A 653 -8.34 3.21 -12.93
C ASP A 653 -7.84 4.35 -12.01
N LEU A 654 -8.74 5.17 -11.48
CA LEU A 654 -8.40 6.20 -10.49
C LEU A 654 -8.04 5.61 -9.12
N ASP A 655 -8.68 4.52 -8.71
CA ASP A 655 -8.34 3.78 -7.48
C ASP A 655 -6.96 3.11 -7.58
N VAL A 656 -6.63 2.53 -8.75
CA VAL A 656 -5.28 1.99 -9.04
C VAL A 656 -4.25 3.12 -8.98
N TYR A 657 -4.52 4.27 -9.61
CA TYR A 657 -3.64 5.44 -9.53
C TYR A 657 -3.43 5.88 -8.07
N GLU A 658 -4.51 6.05 -7.31
CA GLU A 658 -4.46 6.49 -5.91
C GLU A 658 -3.68 5.51 -5.03
N SER A 659 -3.88 4.21 -5.26
CA SER A 659 -3.16 3.14 -4.56
C SER A 659 -1.66 3.18 -4.82
N LEU A 660 -1.25 3.44 -6.06
CA LEU A 660 0.17 3.54 -6.43
C LEU A 660 0.82 4.86 -5.97
N ALA A 661 0.12 5.98 -6.15
CA ALA A 661 0.64 7.30 -5.80
C ALA A 661 0.57 7.59 -4.29
N GLY A 662 -0.29 6.88 -3.57
CA GLY A 662 -0.59 7.12 -2.16
C GLY A 662 -1.40 8.41 -1.91
N HIS A 663 -1.96 9.00 -2.96
CA HIS A 663 -2.84 10.16 -2.93
C HIS A 663 -3.74 10.20 -4.17
N PRO A 664 -4.94 10.80 -4.09
CA PRO A 664 -5.80 10.96 -5.26
C PRO A 664 -5.14 11.90 -6.28
N LEU A 665 -5.56 11.76 -7.55
CA LEU A 665 -5.09 12.64 -8.61
C LEU A 665 -5.44 14.10 -8.27
N PRO A 666 -4.47 15.05 -8.35
CA PRO A 666 -4.74 16.44 -8.02
C PRO A 666 -5.84 17.02 -8.91
N ALA A 667 -6.84 17.68 -8.31
CA ALA A 667 -7.98 18.27 -9.02
C ALA A 667 -7.60 19.13 -10.25
N PRO A 668 -6.51 19.94 -10.23
CA PRO A 668 -6.09 20.70 -11.41
C PRO A 668 -5.65 19.84 -12.60
N ARG A 669 -5.17 18.62 -12.36
CA ARG A 669 -4.68 17.69 -13.39
C ARG A 669 -5.73 16.67 -13.83
N LEU A 670 -6.90 16.63 -13.18
CA LEU A 670 -7.92 15.63 -13.43
C LEU A 670 -8.37 15.60 -14.89
N TRP A 671 -8.76 16.76 -15.44
CA TRP A 671 -9.24 16.82 -16.83
C TRP A 671 -8.17 16.51 -17.86
N GLN A 672 -6.93 16.94 -17.59
CA GLN A 672 -5.78 16.61 -18.43
C GLN A 672 -5.52 15.10 -18.46
N PHE A 673 -5.54 14.46 -17.28
CA PHE A 673 -5.37 13.02 -17.17
C PHE A 673 -6.52 12.24 -17.80
N LEU A 674 -7.77 12.66 -17.60
CA LEU A 674 -8.94 12.03 -18.21
C LEU A 674 -8.90 12.16 -19.75
N GLY A 675 -8.47 13.31 -20.27
CA GLY A 675 -8.26 13.50 -21.71
C GLY A 675 -7.17 12.58 -22.26
N ALA A 676 -6.03 12.47 -21.57
CA ALA A 676 -4.94 11.57 -21.93
C ALA A 676 -5.36 10.09 -21.84
N TRP A 677 -6.12 9.73 -20.80
CA TRP A 677 -6.71 8.40 -20.62
C TRP A 677 -7.66 8.05 -21.76
N ALA A 678 -8.58 8.95 -22.14
CA ALA A 678 -9.52 8.72 -23.22
C ALA A 678 -8.81 8.57 -24.57
N LEU A 679 -7.80 9.42 -24.83
CA LEU A 679 -6.99 9.31 -26.04
C LEU A 679 -6.17 8.01 -26.06
N ARG A 680 -5.65 7.56 -24.91
CA ARG A 680 -4.96 6.27 -24.78
C ARG A 680 -5.88 5.12 -25.16
N GLU A 681 -7.08 5.07 -24.59
CA GLU A 681 -8.07 4.03 -24.86
C GLU A 681 -8.46 4.00 -26.35
N LEU A 682 -8.65 5.18 -26.96
CA LEU A 682 -8.95 5.30 -28.39
C LEU A 682 -7.81 4.77 -29.28
N LEU A 683 -6.56 5.04 -28.90
CA LEU A 683 -5.37 4.65 -29.67
C LEU A 683 -4.95 3.19 -29.45
N ALA A 684 -5.39 2.53 -28.37
CA ALA A 684 -4.94 1.19 -28.00
C ALA A 684 -5.14 0.16 -29.13
N PHE A 685 -6.35 0.07 -29.67
CA PHE A 685 -6.68 -0.89 -30.74
C PHE A 685 -5.98 -0.56 -32.09
N PRO A 686 -6.00 0.68 -32.60
CA PRO A 686 -5.24 1.04 -33.81
C PRO A 686 -3.73 0.76 -33.70
N ILE A 687 -3.13 1.11 -32.56
CA ILE A 687 -1.69 0.83 -32.31
C ILE A 687 -1.44 -0.68 -32.32
N TRP A 688 -2.31 -1.46 -31.68
CA TRP A 688 -2.21 -2.92 -31.67
C TRP A 688 -2.29 -3.51 -33.09
N CYS A 689 -3.26 -3.09 -33.91
CA CYS A 689 -3.38 -3.52 -35.31
C CYS A 689 -2.10 -3.23 -36.11
N MET A 690 -1.56 -2.01 -35.98
CA MET A 690 -0.31 -1.61 -36.63
C MET A 690 0.89 -2.44 -36.16
N ALA A 691 0.92 -2.81 -34.88
CA ALA A 691 2.00 -3.58 -34.30
C ALA A 691 1.99 -5.05 -34.75
N ILE A 692 0.82 -5.70 -34.73
CA ILE A 692 0.68 -7.11 -35.11
C ILE A 692 1.10 -7.36 -36.56
N LEU A 693 0.80 -6.43 -37.47
CA LEU A 693 1.09 -6.53 -38.90
C LEU A 693 2.58 -6.37 -39.28
N GLY A 694 3.45 -5.91 -38.36
CA GLY A 694 4.86 -5.66 -38.67
C GLY A 694 5.83 -6.39 -37.73
N ASP A 695 7.01 -6.75 -38.24
CA ASP A 695 8.05 -7.51 -37.51
C ASP A 695 9.35 -6.71 -37.28
N GLU A 696 9.41 -5.46 -37.75
CA GLU A 696 10.60 -4.62 -37.64
C GLU A 696 10.48 -3.59 -36.51
N VAL A 697 11.58 -3.34 -35.80
CA VAL A 697 11.65 -2.44 -34.66
C VAL A 697 12.85 -1.51 -34.80
N VAL A 698 12.65 -0.21 -34.55
CA VAL A 698 13.75 0.75 -34.40
C VAL A 698 14.06 0.92 -32.93
N TRP A 699 15.32 0.74 -32.53
CA TRP A 699 15.77 1.01 -31.17
C TRP A 699 17.18 1.62 -31.14
N ARG A 700 17.35 2.72 -30.40
CA ARG A 700 18.61 3.47 -30.30
C ARG A 700 19.24 3.78 -31.67
N GLY A 701 18.40 4.14 -32.65
CA GLY A 701 18.81 4.47 -34.03
C GLY A 701 19.11 3.28 -34.95
N LYS A 702 19.07 2.04 -34.44
CA LYS A 702 19.30 0.83 -35.24
C LYS A 702 17.98 0.13 -35.55
N LYS A 703 17.88 -0.48 -36.75
CA LYS A 703 16.74 -1.29 -37.16
C LYS A 703 16.99 -2.76 -36.86
N TYR A 704 15.97 -3.42 -36.34
CA TYR A 704 15.99 -4.81 -35.94
C TYR A 704 14.79 -5.55 -36.51
N ARG A 705 14.96 -6.84 -36.79
CA ARG A 705 13.88 -7.75 -37.19
C ARG A 705 13.66 -8.77 -36.07
N MET A 706 12.41 -8.94 -35.66
CA MET A 706 12.00 -9.91 -34.64
C MET A 706 11.88 -11.31 -35.25
N MET A 707 12.48 -12.30 -34.61
CA MET A 707 12.39 -13.71 -34.97
C MET A 707 11.23 -14.39 -34.22
N ARG A 708 10.75 -15.52 -34.75
CA ARG A 708 9.61 -16.25 -34.15
C ARG A 708 9.87 -16.78 -32.75
N ASN A 709 11.13 -17.01 -32.38
CA ASN A 709 11.57 -17.44 -31.06
C ASN A 709 11.81 -16.28 -30.07
N GLY A 710 11.47 -15.04 -30.46
CA GLY A 710 11.68 -13.85 -29.63
C GLY A 710 13.08 -13.24 -29.74
N GLU A 711 14.03 -13.91 -30.39
CA GLU A 711 15.36 -13.39 -30.69
C GLU A 711 15.28 -12.25 -31.72
N VAL A 712 16.37 -11.49 -31.83
CA VAL A 712 16.40 -10.29 -32.66
C VAL A 712 17.64 -10.26 -33.53
N GLU A 713 17.46 -9.89 -34.80
CA GLU A 713 18.53 -9.73 -35.79
C GLU A 713 18.61 -8.27 -36.27
N HIS A 714 19.81 -7.83 -36.68
CA HIS A 714 19.95 -6.54 -37.36
C HIS A 714 19.28 -6.58 -38.73
N ALA A 715 18.39 -5.63 -39.01
CA ALA A 715 17.80 -5.50 -40.33
C ALA A 715 18.85 -4.91 -41.29
N THR A 716 19.51 -5.76 -42.08
CA THR A 716 20.35 -5.30 -43.20
C THR A 716 19.45 -4.57 -44.20
N GLY A 717 19.80 -3.34 -44.56
CA GLY A 717 18.98 -2.41 -45.36
C GLY A 717 18.75 -2.81 -46.82
N GLU A 718 18.29 -4.01 -47.09
CA GLU A 718 17.81 -4.43 -48.38
C GLU A 718 16.27 -4.34 -48.42
N GLY A 719 15.76 -3.48 -49.30
CA GLY A 719 14.34 -3.19 -49.43
C GLY A 719 13.51 -4.43 -49.76
N TYR A 720 12.23 -4.41 -49.35
CA TYR A 720 11.26 -5.48 -49.53
C TYR A 720 11.24 -6.10 -50.94
N LEU A 721 11.42 -5.28 -51.98
CA LEU A 721 11.47 -5.67 -53.39
C LEU A 721 12.69 -6.53 -53.77
N SER A 722 13.88 -6.29 -53.20
CA SER A 722 15.08 -7.10 -53.52
C SER A 722 14.99 -8.50 -52.89
N SER A 723 14.37 -8.61 -51.71
CA SER A 723 14.12 -9.90 -51.05
C SER A 723 13.06 -10.73 -51.78
N LEU A 724 12.04 -10.07 -52.36
CA LEU A 724 10.99 -10.71 -53.15
C LEU A 724 11.54 -11.21 -54.49
N LEU A 725 12.37 -10.41 -55.16
CA LEU A 725 13.03 -10.77 -56.42
C LEU A 725 14.03 -11.93 -56.24
N ARG A 726 14.75 -12.00 -55.11
CA ARG A 726 15.62 -13.14 -54.76
C ARG A 726 14.83 -14.42 -54.45
N ARG A 727 13.65 -14.30 -53.82
CA ARG A 727 12.73 -15.44 -53.59
C ARG A 727 12.14 -15.99 -54.89
N LEU A 728 11.90 -15.13 -55.88
CA LEU A 728 11.39 -15.53 -57.20
C LEU A 728 12.46 -16.15 -58.11
N HIS A 729 13.76 -15.83 -57.92
CA HIS A 729 14.85 -16.31 -58.77
C HIS A 729 15.54 -17.62 -58.30
N GLY A 730 14.93 -18.38 -57.39
CA GLY A 730 15.39 -19.75 -57.09
C GLY A 730 16.84 -19.86 -56.59
N GLY A 731 17.39 -18.79 -56.01
CA GLY A 731 18.76 -18.78 -55.51
C GLY A 731 18.89 -19.69 -54.28
N ARG A 732 19.65 -20.78 -54.41
CA ARG A 732 20.05 -21.63 -53.28
C ARG A 732 20.59 -20.77 -52.14
N ARG A 733 20.03 -21.02 -50.96
CA ARG A 733 20.41 -20.45 -49.66
C ARG A 733 21.92 -20.60 -49.46
N LYS A 734 22.71 -19.55 -49.73
CA LYS A 734 24.01 -19.38 -49.08
C LYS A 734 23.71 -18.75 -47.73
N ASP A 735 23.58 -19.62 -46.76
CA ASP A 735 23.53 -19.33 -45.34
C ASP A 735 24.82 -18.61 -44.93
N HIS A 736 24.88 -17.29 -45.13
CA HIS A 736 25.82 -16.45 -44.39
C HIS A 736 25.27 -16.28 -42.98
N TYR A 737 25.48 -17.31 -42.16
CA TYR A 737 25.45 -17.22 -40.71
C TYR A 737 26.74 -16.53 -40.28
N GLU A 738 26.63 -15.42 -39.56
CA GLU A 738 27.67 -15.04 -38.60
C GLU A 738 27.12 -15.40 -37.21
N ARG A 739 27.32 -16.67 -36.85
CA ARG A 739 27.17 -17.16 -35.49
C ARG A 739 28.41 -16.65 -34.74
N LEU A 740 28.25 -15.78 -33.75
CA LEU A 740 29.35 -15.40 -32.85
C LEU A 740 29.60 -16.55 -31.86
N ASP A 741 30.05 -17.69 -32.38
CA ASP A 741 30.59 -18.81 -31.62
C ASP A 741 31.74 -19.40 -32.44
N ASN A 742 32.97 -18.99 -32.12
CA ASN A 742 34.09 -19.89 -31.93
C ASN A 742 35.27 -19.13 -31.28
N PRO A 743 35.90 -19.68 -30.23
CA PRO A 743 37.22 -19.25 -29.80
C PRO A 743 38.28 -19.80 -30.77
N VAL A 744 39.48 -19.20 -30.73
CA VAL A 744 40.79 -19.68 -31.22
C VAL A 744 41.41 -18.89 -32.40
N ASP A 745 42.62 -18.42 -32.09
CA ASP A 745 43.76 -17.95 -32.91
C ASP A 745 43.71 -16.60 -33.65
N ILE A 746 44.13 -15.52 -32.97
CA ILE A 746 45.45 -14.83 -33.08
C ILE A 746 45.50 -13.67 -32.07
#